data_AF-A0A094FIS9-F1
#
_entry.id   AF-A0A094FIS9-F1
#
_cell.length_a   1.000
_cell.length_b   1.000
_cell.length_c   1.000
_cell.angle_alpha   90.00
_cell.angle_beta   90.00
_cell.angle_gamma   90.00
#
_symmetry.space_group_name_H-M   'P 1'
#
loop_
_entity.id
_entity.type
_entity.pdbx_description
1 polymer ?
#
loop_
_entity_poly.entity_id
_entity_poly.type
_entity_poly.pdbx_seq_one_letter_code
_entity_poly.pdbx_strand_id
1 'polypeptide(L)'
;MATLTKEHYRIGIICALHTEAAAVIAMLDEQHPKLASQKDDTNDYSFGRIGVHNLVIACLPAGIMGNTSATTVASNMKRSFPIKIGLMVGIGGGVPSKKSDIRIGDVAVSQPTGSHGGVFQWDYGKTEQGGEFHHSGTLDKPPIALLNALQSLKIYDINKGIPLEDALTTMKTNNPRMVEQFGYEYQGADEDQLFQSAYDHPAGETCEDCDAKEVVERKARKNTIPRVFYGNIASGNQVMKHGPTRDRIAKKERVICFEMEAAGLMDNFPCLVIRGICDYADSHKNKIWQPYAAATAAAFARILLSFVEKQEVTDTPVQKQYTILPYPRNTDFVSRDDIFQRLDQLLPLATTYQTAAIWGLGGCGKTQMALEYTYRWQQKTSGSVFWVRGDTEASFSQNYSEIATEAEISLDLKGEDLLKAVKKWIENLPSWLLILDNVDDLRIFKEIYGHKNTGSSPNPELWRFVPQKKGIVLWTSRDSSILGKLVDVSRGVEVRGMSDQEALRLFQSKSGRPQSEQPCDEESELLSLLENLPLAVSQSAAYIRSTGSTVKSYIKMFKKSESELLDLEFPDVHRQSDIPNSVMKTWNISMKQIAQDSPCAEKILNTIAYLDNQGLPFEVLSAAAGDGFKEYEIPQAIGRLLQYSFLQAQITAEEASSVYQEHRLVQLATRQSLINAKKNTEFSGNAIQIIDNLFPSGKHETRSSCRVYLPHALKSVSWEEADEYENLAPGLLSRIGRAGSTEERARREAP
;
A
#
# COMPACT_ATOMS: atom_id res chain seq x y z
N MET A 1 33.77 17.20 28.61
CA MET A 1 32.81 16.09 28.40
C MET A 1 32.53 16.00 26.91
N ALA A 2 32.51 14.81 26.33
CA ALA A 2 32.12 14.63 24.93
C ALA A 2 30.66 15.08 24.75
N THR A 3 30.36 15.85 23.71
CA THR A 3 29.00 16.30 23.41
C THR A 3 28.16 15.10 22.97
N LEU A 4 27.22 14.66 23.79
CA LEU A 4 26.29 13.59 23.43
C LEU A 4 25.29 14.09 22.37
N THR A 5 25.13 13.31 21.32
CA THR A 5 24.18 13.54 20.23
C THR A 5 23.18 12.39 20.13
N LYS A 6 22.10 12.54 19.34
CA LYS A 6 21.07 11.51 19.15
C LYS A 6 21.64 10.15 18.72
N GLU A 7 22.72 10.15 17.94
CA GLU A 7 23.40 8.94 17.45
C GLU A 7 23.97 8.03 18.55
N HIS A 8 24.14 8.57 19.76
CA HIS A 8 24.65 7.81 20.90
C HIS A 8 23.58 7.00 21.62
N TYR A 9 22.29 7.22 21.34
CA TYR A 9 21.17 6.60 22.03
C TYR A 9 20.60 5.46 21.18
N ARG A 10 21.06 4.23 21.44
CA ARG A 10 20.70 3.03 20.68
C ARG A 10 19.72 2.11 21.40
N ILE A 11 19.40 2.43 22.66
CA ILE A 11 18.42 1.70 23.47
C ILE A 11 17.25 2.62 23.77
N GLY A 12 16.04 2.16 23.48
CA GLY A 12 14.80 2.87 23.81
C GLY A 12 14.05 2.17 24.93
N ILE A 13 13.53 2.92 25.91
CA ILE A 13 12.60 2.41 26.91
C ILE A 13 11.26 3.13 26.77
N ILE A 14 10.18 2.37 26.65
CA ILE A 14 8.81 2.90 26.60
C ILE A 14 8.06 2.47 27.85
N CYS A 15 7.42 3.44 28.51
CA CYS A 15 6.56 3.26 29.67
C CYS A 15 5.15 3.77 29.34
N ALA A 16 4.13 3.14 29.91
CA ALA A 16 2.73 3.54 29.74
C ALA A 16 2.27 4.58 30.76
N LEU A 17 2.78 4.50 31.99
CA LEU A 17 2.39 5.37 33.07
C LEU A 17 3.58 6.19 33.57
N HIS A 18 3.29 7.41 34.01
CA HIS A 18 4.22 8.27 34.74
C HIS A 18 4.89 7.54 35.93
N THR A 19 4.16 6.70 36.67
CA THR A 19 4.71 5.86 37.75
C THR A 19 5.80 4.90 37.26
N GLU A 20 5.61 4.32 36.08
CA GLU A 20 6.58 3.41 35.46
C GLU A 20 7.82 4.18 34.97
N ALA A 21 7.61 5.31 34.28
CA ALA A 21 8.69 6.16 33.80
C ALA A 21 9.53 6.72 34.96
N ALA A 22 8.90 7.11 36.07
CA ALA A 22 9.59 7.57 37.27
C ALA A 22 10.50 6.48 37.86
N ALA A 23 10.03 5.23 37.94
CA ALA A 23 10.86 4.09 38.38
C ALA A 23 12.07 3.88 37.46
N VAL A 24 11.87 3.91 36.15
CA VAL A 24 12.96 3.73 35.16
C VAL A 24 13.99 4.85 35.27
N ILE A 25 13.56 6.11 35.40
CA ILE A 25 14.45 7.26 35.56
C ILE A 25 15.24 7.15 36.87
N ALA A 26 14.61 6.71 37.96
CA ALA A 26 15.26 6.51 39.25
C ALA A 26 16.32 5.38 39.25
N MET A 27 16.27 4.51 38.24
CA MET A 27 17.23 3.42 38.02
C MET A 27 18.41 3.79 37.11
N LEU A 28 18.52 5.02 36.63
CA LEU A 28 19.67 5.50 35.86
C LEU A 28 20.93 5.59 36.73
N ASP A 29 22.10 5.33 36.14
CA ASP A 29 23.39 5.66 36.76
C ASP A 29 23.71 7.16 36.61
N GLU A 30 23.30 7.73 35.48
CA GLU A 30 23.51 9.14 35.14
C GLU A 30 22.33 9.64 34.31
N GLN A 31 21.79 10.82 34.65
CA GLN A 31 20.78 11.50 33.84
C GLN A 31 21.47 12.53 32.92
N HIS A 32 21.16 12.49 31.63
CA HIS A 32 21.75 13.40 30.65
C HIS A 32 20.83 14.61 30.37
N PRO A 33 21.38 15.76 29.93
CA PRO A 33 20.58 16.90 29.49
C PRO A 33 19.66 16.56 28.32
N LYS A 34 18.51 17.24 28.22
CA LYS A 34 17.60 17.11 27.08
C LYS A 34 18.29 17.54 25.77
N LEU A 35 18.13 16.74 24.73
CA LEU A 35 18.54 17.08 23.38
C LEU A 35 17.43 17.85 22.64
N ALA A 36 17.80 18.59 21.58
CA ALA A 36 16.83 19.30 20.76
C ALA A 36 15.78 18.36 20.16
N SER A 37 14.51 18.79 20.17
CA SER A 37 13.40 18.05 19.58
C SER A 37 13.58 17.89 18.07
N GLN A 38 12.96 16.85 17.51
CA GLN A 38 12.92 16.66 16.06
C GLN A 38 11.66 17.30 15.48
N LYS A 39 11.78 17.84 14.27
CA LYS A 39 10.60 18.28 13.53
C LYS A 39 9.66 17.08 13.33
N ASP A 40 8.38 17.29 13.59
CA ASP A 40 7.32 16.30 13.46
C ASP A 40 7.43 15.09 14.42
N ASP A 41 8.24 15.16 15.48
CA ASP A 41 8.17 14.23 16.62
C ASP A 41 7.54 14.93 17.84
N THR A 42 6.39 14.41 18.28
CA THR A 42 5.61 14.96 19.40
C THR A 42 5.94 14.33 20.75
N ASN A 43 6.83 13.34 20.81
CA ASN A 43 7.19 12.68 22.05
C ASN A 43 8.04 13.60 22.96
N ASP A 44 7.86 13.47 24.28
CA ASP A 44 8.83 13.98 25.25
C ASP A 44 9.77 12.85 25.68
N TYR A 45 11.07 13.15 25.71
CA TYR A 45 12.11 12.18 26.00
C TYR A 45 12.91 12.56 27.24
N SER A 46 13.23 11.54 28.04
CA SER A 46 14.28 11.60 29.06
C SER A 46 15.50 10.82 28.59
N PHE A 47 16.69 11.27 29.00
CA PHE A 47 17.97 10.72 28.54
C PHE A 47 18.81 10.30 29.74
N GLY A 48 19.54 9.20 29.61
CA GLY A 48 20.47 8.77 30.64
C GLY A 48 21.35 7.61 30.25
N ARG A 49 22.05 7.07 31.24
CA ARG A 49 22.94 5.91 31.12
C ARG A 49 22.60 4.84 32.16
N ILE A 50 22.66 3.59 31.73
CA ILE A 50 22.75 2.40 32.60
C ILE A 50 23.93 1.56 32.12
N GLY A 51 24.88 1.30 33.02
CA GLY A 51 26.14 0.64 32.73
C GLY A 51 26.90 1.34 31.59
N VAL A 52 27.13 0.59 30.52
CA VAL A 52 27.84 1.05 29.32
C VAL A 52 26.91 1.65 28.24
N HIS A 53 25.61 1.68 28.49
CA HIS A 53 24.59 2.01 27.49
C HIS A 53 23.94 3.35 27.74
N ASN A 54 23.94 4.20 26.72
CA ASN A 54 23.10 5.40 26.70
C ASN A 54 21.72 5.03 26.16
N LEU A 55 20.68 5.50 26.84
CA LEU A 55 19.31 5.14 26.54
C LEU A 55 18.38 6.35 26.57
N VAL A 56 17.32 6.27 25.77
CA VAL A 56 16.25 7.26 25.67
C VAL A 56 14.96 6.65 26.21
N ILE A 57 14.24 7.39 27.03
CA ILE A 57 13.02 6.96 27.69
C ILE A 57 11.87 7.83 27.20
N ALA A 58 10.77 7.22 26.78
CA ALA A 58 9.51 7.90 26.49
C ALA A 58 8.38 7.35 27.36
N CYS A 59 7.51 8.25 27.81
CA CYS A 59 6.25 7.88 28.43
C CYS A 59 5.11 8.15 27.45
N LEU A 60 4.09 7.31 27.46
CA LEU A 60 2.84 7.55 26.76
C LEU A 60 2.18 8.86 27.22
N PRO A 61 1.46 9.58 26.34
CA PRO A 61 0.80 10.84 26.70
C PRO A 61 -0.17 10.68 27.86
N ALA A 62 -0.26 11.70 28.72
CA ALA A 62 -1.13 11.67 29.89
C ALA A 62 -2.59 11.37 29.51
N GLY A 63 -3.16 10.31 30.10
CA GLY A 63 -4.54 9.87 29.85
C GLY A 63 -4.75 9.06 28.58
N ILE A 64 -3.72 8.78 27.77
CA ILE A 64 -3.82 8.02 26.52
C ILE A 64 -2.97 6.74 26.62
N MET A 65 -3.64 5.59 26.68
CA MET A 65 -3.01 4.26 26.76
C MET A 65 -3.43 3.37 25.58
N GLY A 66 -2.95 2.13 25.57
CA GLY A 66 -3.28 1.12 24.56
C GLY A 66 -2.32 1.07 23.37
N ASN A 67 -2.53 0.06 22.52
CA ASN A 67 -1.62 -0.30 21.44
C ASN A 67 -1.33 0.85 20.47
N THR A 68 -2.34 1.61 20.03
CA THR A 68 -2.17 2.70 19.05
C THR A 68 -1.20 3.77 19.57
N SER A 69 -1.38 4.20 20.81
CA SER A 69 -0.54 5.21 21.44
C SER A 69 0.90 4.70 21.56
N ALA A 70 1.08 3.44 21.96
CA ALA A 70 2.39 2.79 22.05
C ALA A 70 3.09 2.72 20.70
N THR A 71 2.38 2.33 19.64
CA THR A 71 2.89 2.30 18.26
C THR A 71 3.35 3.69 17.82
N THR A 72 2.58 4.75 18.10
CA THR A 72 2.94 6.13 17.74
C THR A 72 4.22 6.57 18.45
N VAL A 73 4.31 6.37 19.78
CA VAL A 73 5.50 6.71 20.57
C VAL A 73 6.73 5.97 20.03
N ALA A 74 6.62 4.67 19.77
CA ALA A 74 7.73 3.87 19.25
C ALA A 74 8.16 4.27 17.84
N SER A 75 7.21 4.57 16.96
CA SER A 75 7.48 5.00 15.57
C SER A 75 8.23 6.32 15.55
N ASN A 76 7.80 7.26 16.39
CA ASN A 76 8.47 8.54 16.58
C ASN A 76 9.90 8.35 17.15
N MET A 77 10.06 7.51 18.18
CA MET A 77 11.37 7.22 18.77
C MET A 77 12.35 6.61 17.76
N LYS A 78 11.92 5.63 16.96
CA LYS A 78 12.76 5.04 15.90
C LYS A 78 13.09 6.03 14.78
N ARG A 79 12.20 6.99 14.52
CA ARG A 79 12.46 8.06 13.55
C ARG A 79 13.49 9.07 14.07
N SER A 80 13.56 9.26 15.38
CA SER A 80 14.44 10.25 16.01
C SER A 80 15.77 9.73 16.50
N PHE A 81 15.88 8.43 16.76
CA PHE A 81 17.08 7.81 17.32
C PHE A 81 17.38 6.51 16.58
N PRO A 82 18.67 6.13 16.45
CA PRO A 82 19.07 4.86 15.85
C PRO A 82 18.84 3.70 16.83
N ILE A 83 17.58 3.47 17.23
CA ILE A 83 17.20 2.42 18.18
C ILE A 83 17.49 1.05 17.57
N LYS A 84 18.29 0.28 18.30
CA LYS A 84 18.74 -1.08 17.97
C LYS A 84 17.95 -2.12 18.75
N ILE A 85 17.75 -1.84 20.03
CA ILE A 85 16.95 -2.66 20.95
C ILE A 85 16.06 -1.75 21.80
N GLY A 86 14.91 -2.28 22.18
CA GLY A 86 13.93 -1.60 23.00
C GLY A 86 13.60 -2.39 24.26
N LEU A 87 13.11 -1.71 25.29
CA LEU A 87 12.43 -2.32 26.41
C LEU A 87 11.07 -1.66 26.57
N MET A 88 10.09 -2.46 26.91
CA MET A 88 8.81 -1.97 27.38
C MET A 88 8.69 -2.34 28.85
N VAL A 89 8.76 -1.33 29.71
CA VAL A 89 8.86 -1.50 31.15
C VAL A 89 7.64 -0.91 31.79
N GLY A 90 6.96 -1.68 32.63
CA GLY A 90 5.81 -1.17 33.36
C GLY A 90 5.18 -2.20 34.28
N ILE A 91 3.90 -2.04 34.55
CA ILE A 91 3.12 -2.94 35.41
C ILE A 91 2.19 -3.84 34.59
N GLY A 92 1.77 -4.95 35.19
CA GLY A 92 0.82 -5.89 34.61
C GLY A 92 0.14 -6.76 35.66
N GLY A 93 -0.89 -7.49 35.24
CA GLY A 93 -1.59 -8.44 36.08
C GLY A 93 -0.99 -9.84 35.97
N GLY A 94 -0.58 -10.44 37.09
CA GLY A 94 0.08 -11.74 37.13
C GLY A 94 -0.91 -12.90 37.01
N VAL A 95 -0.41 -14.06 36.55
CA VAL A 95 -1.19 -15.28 36.42
C VAL A 95 -0.59 -16.38 37.32
N PRO A 96 -1.10 -16.53 38.55
CA PRO A 96 -0.62 -17.57 39.46
C PRO A 96 -1.01 -18.96 38.95
N SER A 97 -0.14 -19.95 39.16
CA SER A 97 -0.45 -21.35 38.90
C SER A 97 0.29 -22.26 39.87
N LYS A 98 -0.09 -23.55 39.92
CA LYS A 98 0.64 -24.56 40.72
C LYS A 98 2.11 -24.71 40.30
N LYS A 99 2.45 -24.40 39.05
CA LYS A 99 3.82 -24.47 38.53
C LYS A 99 4.60 -23.18 38.76
N SER A 100 3.90 -22.04 38.81
CA SER A 100 4.48 -20.70 38.89
C SER A 100 3.69 -19.90 39.91
N ASP A 101 4.17 -19.89 41.15
CA ASP A 101 3.62 -19.10 42.26
C ASP A 101 3.98 -17.61 42.10
N ILE A 102 3.42 -16.98 41.07
CA ILE A 102 3.54 -15.55 40.78
C ILE A 102 2.78 -14.77 41.86
N ARG A 103 3.42 -13.75 42.41
CA ARG A 103 2.88 -12.88 43.47
C ARG A 103 2.99 -11.42 43.12
N ILE A 104 2.21 -10.58 43.79
CA ILE A 104 2.29 -9.13 43.63
C ILE A 104 3.69 -8.65 44.07
N GLY A 105 4.27 -7.75 43.27
CA GLY A 105 5.66 -7.30 43.39
C GLY A 105 6.67 -8.11 42.57
N ASP A 106 6.34 -9.33 42.13
CA ASP A 106 7.21 -10.10 41.24
C ASP A 106 7.35 -9.46 39.85
N VAL A 107 8.24 -10.02 39.03
CA VAL A 107 8.49 -9.56 37.66
C VAL A 107 8.13 -10.66 36.66
N ALA A 108 7.30 -10.36 35.67
CA ALA A 108 7.08 -11.17 34.49
C ALA A 108 7.83 -10.59 33.28
N VAL A 109 8.52 -11.46 32.55
CA VAL A 109 9.36 -11.10 31.41
C VAL A 109 8.93 -11.90 30.20
N SER A 110 8.66 -11.22 29.08
CA SER A 110 8.25 -11.87 27.84
C SER A 110 9.36 -12.79 27.34
N GLN A 111 9.05 -14.04 27.06
CA GLN A 111 9.98 -14.97 26.43
C GLN A 111 9.25 -15.84 25.40
N PRO A 112 9.81 -16.01 24.18
CA PRO A 112 9.25 -16.91 23.19
C PRO A 112 9.00 -18.31 23.75
N THR A 113 7.76 -18.77 23.74
CA THR A 113 7.37 -20.13 24.16
C THR A 113 6.19 -20.65 23.35
N GLY A 114 6.24 -21.93 22.96
CA GLY A 114 5.21 -22.54 22.13
C GLY A 114 5.19 -21.91 20.73
N SER A 115 4.02 -21.39 20.33
CA SER A 115 3.80 -20.74 19.03
C SER A 115 3.98 -19.22 19.04
N HIS A 116 4.29 -18.61 20.19
CA HIS A 116 4.28 -17.16 20.36
C HIS A 116 5.69 -16.59 20.50
N GLY A 117 5.91 -15.37 19.98
CA GLY A 117 7.17 -14.63 20.08
C GLY A 117 7.51 -14.09 21.47
N GLY A 118 6.69 -14.41 22.49
CA GLY A 118 6.81 -13.92 23.87
C GLY A 118 5.70 -12.94 24.26
N VAL A 119 4.99 -12.40 23.28
CA VAL A 119 3.75 -11.64 23.47
C VAL A 119 2.65 -12.28 22.64
N PHE A 120 1.44 -12.34 23.19
CA PHE A 120 0.25 -12.89 22.57
C PHE A 120 -0.87 -11.85 22.61
N GLN A 121 -1.35 -11.40 21.44
CA GLN A 121 -2.47 -10.45 21.39
C GLN A 121 -3.80 -11.19 21.59
N TRP A 122 -4.35 -11.14 22.80
CA TRP A 122 -5.45 -12.03 23.21
C TRP A 122 -6.83 -11.58 22.73
N ASP A 123 -6.99 -10.34 22.28
CA ASP A 123 -8.27 -9.79 21.83
C ASP A 123 -8.35 -9.57 20.31
N TYR A 124 -7.34 -10.05 19.57
CA TYR A 124 -7.28 -9.96 18.11
C TYR A 124 -7.50 -11.31 17.45
N GLY A 125 -8.37 -11.35 16.44
CA GLY A 125 -8.80 -12.60 15.82
C GLY A 125 -10.10 -12.45 15.02
N LYS A 126 -10.63 -13.59 14.61
CA LYS A 126 -11.88 -13.70 13.85
C LYS A 126 -12.90 -14.49 14.66
N THR A 127 -14.15 -14.05 14.63
CA THR A 127 -15.27 -14.85 15.14
C THR A 127 -15.76 -15.78 14.02
N GLU A 128 -15.74 -17.08 14.26
CA GLU A 128 -16.20 -18.11 13.33
C GLU A 128 -17.67 -18.51 13.58
N GLN A 129 -18.21 -19.40 12.74
CA GLN A 129 -19.57 -19.91 12.92
C GLN A 129 -19.74 -20.55 14.30
N GLY A 130 -20.84 -20.22 14.98
CA GLY A 130 -21.09 -20.66 16.36
C GLY A 130 -20.55 -19.71 17.44
N GLY A 131 -19.93 -18.58 17.07
CA GLY A 131 -19.45 -17.56 18.01
C GLY A 131 -18.10 -17.86 18.64
N GLU A 132 -17.37 -18.87 18.14
CA GLU A 132 -16.02 -19.18 18.59
C GLU A 132 -15.02 -18.15 18.08
N PHE A 133 -14.23 -17.57 18.98
CA PHE A 133 -13.20 -16.60 18.62
C PHE A 133 -11.86 -17.29 18.39
N HIS A 134 -11.35 -17.19 17.17
CA HIS A 134 -10.06 -17.72 16.74
C HIS A 134 -9.03 -16.60 16.64
N HIS A 135 -7.99 -16.67 17.47
CA HIS A 135 -6.85 -15.76 17.39
C HIS A 135 -6.05 -16.00 16.11
N SER A 136 -5.67 -14.93 15.42
CA SER A 136 -4.93 -15.01 14.15
C SER A 136 -3.66 -14.20 14.21
N GLY A 137 -2.54 -14.81 13.81
CA GLY A 137 -1.23 -14.15 13.71
C GLY A 137 -0.32 -14.47 14.90
N THR A 138 0.97 -14.17 14.71
CA THR A 138 2.00 -14.26 15.73
C THR A 138 2.79 -12.96 15.68
N LEU A 139 2.93 -12.29 16.82
CA LEU A 139 3.78 -11.11 16.95
C LEU A 139 5.25 -11.51 16.89
N ASP A 140 6.10 -10.56 16.47
CA ASP A 140 7.54 -10.74 16.43
C ASP A 140 8.15 -11.06 17.81
N LYS A 141 9.36 -11.60 17.78
CA LYS A 141 10.14 -11.96 18.97
C LYS A 141 11.13 -10.85 19.36
N PRO A 142 11.51 -10.74 20.65
CA PRO A 142 12.56 -9.84 21.08
C PRO A 142 13.89 -10.06 20.32
N PRO A 143 14.71 -9.01 20.15
CA PRO A 143 16.05 -9.13 19.56
C PRO A 143 16.91 -10.20 20.22
N ILE A 144 17.73 -10.87 19.40
CA ILE A 144 18.64 -11.92 19.88
C ILE A 144 19.56 -11.43 21.00
N ALA A 145 20.05 -10.19 20.94
CA ALA A 145 20.86 -9.60 22.00
C ALA A 145 20.14 -9.61 23.37
N LEU A 146 18.84 -9.29 23.41
CA LEU A 146 18.05 -9.35 24.64
C LEU A 146 17.80 -10.80 25.09
N LEU A 147 17.58 -11.73 24.16
CA LEU A 147 17.39 -13.14 24.48
C LEU A 147 18.68 -13.80 25.01
N ASN A 148 19.85 -13.44 24.46
CA ASN A 148 21.15 -13.85 24.97
C ASN A 148 21.38 -13.31 26.39
N ALA A 149 21.12 -12.02 26.60
CA ALA A 149 21.23 -11.41 27.92
C ALA A 149 20.30 -12.08 28.95
N LEU A 150 19.08 -12.45 28.56
CA LEU A 150 18.17 -13.22 29.42
C LEU A 150 18.73 -14.60 29.77
N GLN A 151 19.32 -15.30 28.80
CA GLN A 151 19.93 -16.60 29.04
C GLN A 151 21.12 -16.49 30.01
N SER A 152 21.99 -15.50 29.81
CA SER A 152 23.11 -15.20 30.71
C SER A 152 22.64 -14.84 32.11
N LEU A 153 21.60 -14.01 32.23
CA LEU A 153 21.02 -13.63 33.51
C LEU A 153 20.43 -14.83 34.26
N LYS A 154 19.78 -15.77 33.57
CA LYS A 154 19.28 -17.02 34.18
C LYS A 154 20.40 -17.90 34.72
N ILE A 155 21.52 -17.99 33.99
CA ILE A 155 22.70 -18.71 34.45
C ILE A 155 23.27 -18.03 35.70
N TYR A 156 23.29 -16.69 35.72
CA TYR A 156 23.72 -15.93 36.89
C TYR A 156 22.79 -16.14 38.09
N ASP A 157 21.48 -16.10 37.90
CA ASP A 157 20.47 -16.30 38.93
C ASP A 157 20.66 -17.63 39.67
N ILE A 158 20.89 -18.73 38.94
CA ILE A 158 21.14 -20.06 39.53
C ILE A 158 22.37 -20.04 40.46
N ASN A 159 23.41 -19.29 40.09
CA ASN A 159 24.69 -19.30 40.80
C ASN A 159 24.77 -18.29 41.95
N LYS A 160 24.15 -17.11 41.78
CA LYS A 160 24.33 -15.94 42.65
C LYS A 160 23.04 -15.24 43.06
N GLY A 161 21.92 -15.56 42.42
CA GLY A 161 20.66 -14.84 42.56
C GLY A 161 20.64 -13.52 41.80
N ILE A 162 19.47 -13.09 41.32
CA ILE A 162 19.30 -11.75 40.72
C ILE A 162 19.29 -10.69 41.83
N PRO A 163 20.16 -9.65 41.77
CA PRO A 163 20.31 -8.64 42.81
C PRO A 163 19.21 -7.56 42.77
N LEU A 164 17.94 -7.95 42.75
CA LEU A 164 16.81 -7.02 42.74
C LEU A 164 16.76 -6.16 44.00
N GLU A 165 17.05 -6.76 45.17
CA GLU A 165 17.05 -6.05 46.45
C GLU A 165 18.08 -4.92 46.49
N ASP A 166 19.27 -5.14 45.95
CA ASP A 166 20.33 -4.13 45.87
C ASP A 166 19.90 -2.94 45.00
N ALA A 167 19.30 -3.21 43.83
CA ALA A 167 18.81 -2.18 42.93
C ALA A 167 17.67 -1.35 43.57
N LEU A 168 16.71 -2.01 44.22
CA LEU A 168 15.61 -1.35 44.93
C LEU A 168 16.11 -0.53 46.13
N THR A 169 17.07 -1.05 46.90
CA THR A 169 17.68 -0.34 48.02
C THR A 169 18.44 0.90 47.55
N THR A 170 19.17 0.78 46.44
CA THR A 170 19.88 1.91 45.82
C THR A 170 18.89 2.99 45.38
N MET A 171 17.78 2.60 44.71
CA MET A 171 16.73 3.52 44.32
C MET A 171 16.12 4.24 45.53
N LYS A 172 15.76 3.51 46.59
CA LYS A 172 15.22 4.05 47.84
C LYS A 172 16.18 5.05 48.48
N THR A 173 17.48 4.71 48.52
CA THR A 173 18.51 5.58 49.11
C THR A 173 18.70 6.87 48.33
N ASN A 174 18.70 6.79 46.99
CA ASN A 174 18.91 7.95 46.14
C ASN A 174 17.66 8.81 45.96
N ASN A 175 16.47 8.23 46.13
CA ASN A 175 15.18 8.88 45.88
C ASN A 175 14.20 8.64 47.04
N PRO A 176 14.50 9.09 48.28
CA PRO A 176 13.69 8.80 49.47
C PRO A 176 12.23 9.25 49.32
N ARG A 177 11.99 10.36 48.60
CA ARG A 177 10.65 10.88 48.32
C ARG A 177 9.74 9.86 47.61
N MET A 178 10.28 9.03 46.72
CA MET A 178 9.49 8.01 46.02
C MET A 178 8.91 7.01 47.00
N VAL A 179 9.64 6.67 48.05
CA VAL A 179 9.16 5.74 49.08
C VAL A 179 8.21 6.45 50.04
N GLU A 180 8.66 7.55 50.64
CA GLU A 180 7.94 8.24 51.72
C GLU A 180 6.59 8.83 51.29
N GLN A 181 6.44 9.25 50.02
CA GLN A 181 5.23 9.93 49.54
C GLN A 181 4.46 9.15 48.48
N PHE A 182 5.09 8.19 47.80
CA PHE A 182 4.50 7.53 46.63
C PHE A 182 4.53 6.00 46.69
N GLY A 183 4.98 5.38 47.79
CA GLY A 183 4.80 3.94 48.01
C GLY A 183 5.64 3.00 47.14
N TYR A 184 6.83 3.44 46.67
CA TYR A 184 7.75 2.60 45.89
C TYR A 184 8.53 1.58 46.77
N GLU A 185 7.86 0.98 47.76
CA GLU A 185 8.41 -0.06 48.62
C GLU A 185 7.44 -1.23 48.81
N TYR A 186 7.95 -2.35 49.30
CA TYR A 186 7.16 -3.55 49.53
C TYR A 186 6.04 -3.27 50.54
N GLN A 187 4.79 -3.57 50.17
CA GLN A 187 3.60 -3.19 50.95
C GLN A 187 3.23 -4.19 52.06
N GLY A 188 3.94 -5.33 52.17
CA GLY A 188 3.64 -6.36 53.17
C GLY A 188 3.02 -7.62 52.57
N ALA A 189 3.16 -8.75 53.26
CA ALA A 189 2.62 -10.03 52.78
C ALA A 189 1.08 -10.10 52.92
N ASP A 190 0.50 -9.36 53.86
CA ASP A 190 -0.94 -9.33 54.12
C ASP A 190 -1.71 -8.61 53.01
N GLU A 191 -1.03 -7.72 52.28
CA GLU A 191 -1.54 -6.99 51.11
C GLU A 191 -1.42 -7.80 49.80
N ASP A 192 -0.81 -8.99 49.85
CA ASP A 192 -0.70 -9.92 48.72
C ASP A 192 -1.78 -11.03 48.81
N GLN A 193 -3.02 -10.64 48.50
CA GLN A 193 -4.20 -11.50 48.59
C GLN A 193 -4.58 -12.04 47.20
N LEU A 194 -4.53 -13.36 47.05
CA LEU A 194 -5.03 -14.06 45.86
C LEU A 194 -6.36 -14.70 46.21
N PHE A 195 -7.44 -14.29 45.56
CA PHE A 195 -8.77 -14.88 45.73
C PHE A 195 -9.01 -16.07 44.79
N GLN A 196 -9.98 -16.92 45.12
CA GLN A 196 -10.46 -17.96 44.21
C GLN A 196 -10.88 -17.35 42.88
N SER A 197 -10.51 -17.99 41.76
CA SER A 197 -10.72 -17.36 40.45
C SER A 197 -12.19 -17.15 40.07
N ALA A 198 -13.11 -17.88 40.67
CA ALA A 198 -14.55 -17.75 40.45
C ALA A 198 -15.25 -16.81 41.45
N TYR A 199 -14.53 -16.28 42.44
CA TYR A 199 -15.06 -15.28 43.35
C TYR A 199 -14.90 -13.90 42.71
N ASP A 200 -16.00 -13.15 42.60
CA ASP A 200 -15.98 -11.79 42.08
C ASP A 200 -15.97 -10.79 43.22
N HIS A 201 -15.25 -9.67 43.00
CA HIS A 201 -15.17 -8.60 43.99
C HIS A 201 -16.56 -7.97 44.21
N PRO A 202 -17.06 -7.89 45.46
CA PRO A 202 -18.44 -7.50 45.75
C PRO A 202 -18.75 -6.02 45.45
N ALA A 203 -17.93 -5.07 45.91
CA ALA A 203 -17.98 -3.64 45.56
C ALA A 203 -16.74 -2.90 46.13
N GLY A 204 -16.38 -1.73 45.59
CA GLY A 204 -15.29 -0.88 46.12
C GLY A 204 -14.00 -0.89 45.29
N GLU A 205 -13.00 -0.10 45.72
CA GLU A 205 -11.65 -0.05 45.11
C GLU A 205 -10.61 -0.89 45.88
N THR A 206 -10.97 -1.43 47.05
CA THR A 206 -10.10 -2.21 47.93
C THR A 206 -10.76 -3.54 48.30
N CYS A 207 -9.96 -4.54 48.69
CA CYS A 207 -10.44 -5.88 49.06
C CYS A 207 -10.88 -5.99 50.52
N GLU A 208 -11.11 -4.88 51.23
CA GLU A 208 -11.50 -4.87 52.66
C GLU A 208 -12.85 -5.57 52.91
N ASP A 209 -13.77 -5.46 51.95
CA ASP A 209 -15.11 -6.08 51.99
C ASP A 209 -15.16 -7.49 51.39
N CYS A 210 -14.01 -8.06 50.97
CA CYS A 210 -13.97 -9.40 50.38
C CYS A 210 -14.01 -10.50 51.47
N ASP A 211 -14.65 -11.64 51.19
CA ASP A 211 -14.67 -12.76 52.12
C ASP A 211 -13.27 -13.37 52.24
N ALA A 212 -12.68 -13.29 53.44
CA ALA A 212 -11.38 -13.86 53.75
C ALA A 212 -11.32 -15.38 53.51
N LYS A 213 -12.45 -16.09 53.49
CA LYS A 213 -12.53 -17.52 53.17
C LYS A 213 -12.26 -17.83 51.70
N GLU A 214 -12.45 -16.86 50.82
CA GLU A 214 -12.19 -16.98 49.39
C GLU A 214 -10.72 -16.70 49.05
N VAL A 215 -9.89 -16.33 50.04
CA VAL A 215 -8.45 -16.19 49.85
C VAL A 215 -7.81 -17.57 49.70
N VAL A 216 -7.03 -17.75 48.64
CA VAL A 216 -6.25 -18.96 48.37
C VAL A 216 -5.13 -19.07 49.38
N GLU A 217 -5.14 -20.13 50.18
CA GLU A 217 -4.05 -20.43 51.11
C GLU A 217 -2.77 -20.78 50.34
N ARG A 218 -1.70 -20.02 50.57
CA ARG A 218 -0.39 -20.20 49.93
C ARG A 218 0.69 -20.31 50.98
N LYS A 219 1.65 -21.21 50.75
CA LYS A 219 2.83 -21.36 51.62
C LYS A 219 3.62 -20.05 51.69
N ALA A 220 3.99 -19.60 52.90
CA ALA A 220 4.83 -18.42 53.07
C ALA A 220 6.17 -18.54 52.30
N ARG A 221 6.61 -17.45 51.66
CA ARG A 221 7.94 -17.37 51.05
C ARG A 221 9.00 -17.26 52.14
N LYS A 222 10.22 -17.72 51.83
CA LYS A 222 11.36 -17.65 52.74
C LYS A 222 11.87 -16.23 52.97
N ASN A 223 11.67 -15.34 52.00
CA ASN A 223 12.05 -13.94 52.01
C ASN A 223 11.04 -13.12 51.18
N THR A 224 11.17 -11.80 51.24
CA THR A 224 10.33 -10.82 50.55
C THR A 224 10.89 -10.38 49.20
N ILE A 225 12.01 -10.97 48.76
CA ILE A 225 12.67 -10.61 47.51
C ILE A 225 11.78 -11.00 46.33
N PRO A 226 11.47 -10.06 45.40
CA PRO A 226 10.71 -10.37 44.20
C PRO A 226 11.36 -11.47 43.36
N ARG A 227 10.53 -12.32 42.76
CA ARG A 227 10.98 -13.38 41.84
C ARG A 227 10.72 -12.98 40.39
N VAL A 228 11.51 -13.54 39.48
CA VAL A 228 11.37 -13.30 38.04
C VAL A 228 10.79 -14.54 37.36
N PHE A 229 9.77 -14.33 36.54
CA PHE A 229 9.09 -15.36 35.75
C PHE A 229 9.22 -15.05 34.27
N TYR A 230 9.40 -16.08 33.45
CA TYR A 230 9.63 -15.96 32.01
C TYR A 230 8.57 -16.75 31.24
N GLY A 231 7.90 -16.12 30.29
CA GLY A 231 6.83 -16.78 29.52
C GLY A 231 6.11 -15.81 28.59
N ASN A 232 4.99 -16.25 28.02
CA ASN A 232 4.20 -15.39 27.16
C ASN A 232 3.46 -14.33 27.99
N ILE A 233 3.41 -13.10 27.48
CA ILE A 233 2.60 -12.01 28.05
C ILE A 233 1.39 -11.79 27.14
N ALA A 234 0.19 -11.84 27.70
CA ALA A 234 -1.05 -11.50 27.00
C ALA A 234 -1.19 -9.98 26.92
N SER A 235 -1.33 -9.47 25.70
CA SER A 235 -1.49 -8.05 25.40
C SER A 235 -2.82 -7.78 24.70
N GLY A 236 -3.49 -6.66 24.98
CA GLY A 236 -4.74 -6.32 24.29
C GLY A 236 -5.24 -4.92 24.63
N ASN A 237 -6.21 -4.43 23.86
CA ASN A 237 -6.86 -3.15 24.11
C ASN A 237 -7.90 -3.22 25.25
N GLN A 238 -8.24 -4.43 25.71
CA GLN A 238 -9.16 -4.65 26.83
C GLN A 238 -8.43 -4.95 28.13
N VAL A 239 -8.96 -4.45 29.26
CA VAL A 239 -8.46 -4.79 30.60
C VAL A 239 -9.00 -6.15 31.01
N MET A 240 -8.13 -7.10 31.38
CA MET A 240 -8.57 -8.37 31.98
C MET A 240 -8.98 -8.15 33.45
N LYS A 241 -10.27 -8.37 33.74
CA LYS A 241 -10.88 -8.26 35.09
C LYS A 241 -11.71 -9.50 35.48
N HIS A 242 -11.54 -10.63 34.79
CA HIS A 242 -12.36 -11.82 35.01
C HIS A 242 -11.49 -13.07 35.19
N GLY A 243 -11.39 -13.53 36.43
CA GLY A 243 -10.52 -14.64 36.85
C GLY A 243 -10.69 -15.93 36.04
N PRO A 244 -11.91 -16.42 35.75
CA PRO A 244 -12.09 -17.64 34.97
C PRO A 244 -11.66 -17.47 33.51
N THR A 245 -11.85 -16.28 32.93
CA THR A 245 -11.37 -15.99 31.56
C THR A 245 -9.85 -15.93 31.51
N ARG A 246 -9.22 -15.26 32.49
CA ARG A 246 -7.77 -15.23 32.66
C ARG A 246 -7.21 -16.66 32.71
N ASP A 247 -7.75 -17.51 33.57
CA ASP A 247 -7.27 -18.90 33.74
C ASP A 247 -7.42 -19.73 32.47
N ARG A 248 -8.54 -19.55 31.73
CA ARG A 248 -8.77 -20.22 30.44
C ARG A 248 -7.74 -19.83 29.40
N ILE A 249 -7.48 -18.54 29.23
CA ILE A 249 -6.48 -18.02 28.26
C ILE A 249 -5.08 -18.46 28.68
N ALA A 250 -4.74 -18.33 29.98
CA ALA A 250 -3.47 -18.78 30.54
C ALA A 250 -3.19 -20.25 30.26
N LYS A 251 -4.17 -21.12 30.45
CA LYS A 251 -4.03 -22.55 30.20
C LYS A 251 -3.82 -22.86 28.71
N LYS A 252 -4.55 -22.19 27.83
CA LYS A 252 -4.51 -22.42 26.37
C LYS A 252 -3.23 -21.87 25.75
N GLU A 253 -2.89 -20.62 26.07
CA GLU A 253 -1.84 -19.83 25.39
C GLU A 253 -0.53 -19.72 26.19
N ARG A 254 -0.51 -20.32 27.39
CA ARG A 254 0.65 -20.38 28.31
C ARG A 254 1.13 -18.99 28.73
N VAL A 255 0.19 -18.08 28.96
CA VAL A 255 0.50 -16.71 29.40
C VAL A 255 0.69 -16.63 30.91
N ILE A 256 1.63 -15.79 31.34
CA ILE A 256 1.98 -15.58 32.75
C ILE A 256 1.61 -14.19 33.28
N CYS A 257 1.25 -13.27 32.38
CA CYS A 257 0.93 -11.89 32.70
C CYS A 257 -0.04 -11.32 31.66
N PHE A 258 -0.88 -10.38 32.07
CA PHE A 258 -1.73 -9.55 31.21
C PHE A 258 -1.30 -8.08 31.29
N GLU A 259 -1.20 -7.40 30.15
CA GLU A 259 -0.95 -5.96 30.01
C GLU A 259 -1.64 -5.43 28.73
N MET A 260 -1.49 -4.14 28.39
CA MET A 260 -2.37 -3.46 27.42
C MET A 260 -1.69 -2.75 26.24
N GLU A 261 -0.36 -2.77 26.12
CA GLU A 261 0.32 -1.92 25.13
C GLU A 261 1.35 -2.67 24.26
N ALA A 262 1.85 -3.84 24.69
CA ALA A 262 2.96 -4.51 24.01
C ALA A 262 2.64 -4.99 22.59
N ALA A 263 1.39 -5.39 22.32
CA ALA A 263 0.99 -5.82 20.98
C ALA A 263 1.17 -4.72 19.92
N GLY A 264 1.02 -3.45 20.31
CA GLY A 264 1.31 -2.31 19.42
C GLY A 264 2.80 -2.11 19.11
N LEU A 265 3.69 -2.74 19.87
CA LEU A 265 5.14 -2.55 19.77
C LEU A 265 5.84 -3.68 19.01
N MET A 266 5.50 -4.94 19.29
CA MET A 266 6.38 -6.07 18.94
C MET A 266 6.80 -6.17 17.47
N ASP A 267 5.91 -5.84 16.52
CA ASP A 267 6.20 -5.93 15.08
C ASP A 267 7.00 -4.73 14.53
N ASN A 268 7.04 -3.60 15.26
CA ASN A 268 7.61 -2.35 14.78
C ASN A 268 8.72 -1.78 15.67
N PHE A 269 8.83 -2.26 16.91
CA PHE A 269 9.80 -1.82 17.90
C PHE A 269 10.51 -3.06 18.46
N PRO A 270 11.82 -3.20 18.22
CA PRO A 270 12.56 -4.42 18.55
C PRO A 270 12.75 -4.55 20.07
N CYS A 271 11.73 -4.97 20.81
CA CYS A 271 11.72 -4.88 22.27
C CYS A 271 11.46 -6.17 23.03
N LEU A 272 11.88 -6.16 24.29
CA LEU A 272 11.48 -7.11 25.32
C LEU A 272 10.51 -6.43 26.29
N VAL A 273 9.46 -7.16 26.71
CA VAL A 273 8.46 -6.66 27.65
C VAL A 273 8.78 -7.15 29.06
N ILE A 274 8.78 -6.22 30.01
CA ILE A 274 9.08 -6.45 31.43
C ILE A 274 7.95 -5.81 32.24
N ARG A 275 7.17 -6.65 32.95
CA ARG A 275 6.04 -6.21 33.76
C ARG A 275 6.24 -6.57 35.23
N GLY A 276 6.18 -5.58 36.09
CA GLY A 276 6.02 -5.79 37.52
C GLY A 276 4.57 -6.14 37.82
N ILE A 277 4.35 -7.14 38.67
CA ILE A 277 3.02 -7.64 38.96
C ILE A 277 2.35 -6.72 40.00
N CYS A 278 1.28 -6.04 39.62
CA CYS A 278 0.53 -5.14 40.52
C CYS A 278 -0.85 -5.66 40.92
N ASP A 279 -1.39 -6.63 40.18
CA ASP A 279 -2.66 -7.31 40.47
C ASP A 279 -2.63 -8.74 39.88
N TYR A 280 -3.73 -9.49 39.98
CA TYR A 280 -3.86 -10.85 39.46
C TYR A 280 -4.70 -10.96 38.17
N ALA A 281 -4.92 -9.87 37.44
CA ALA A 281 -5.74 -9.84 36.23
C ALA A 281 -7.16 -10.42 36.44
N ASP A 282 -7.77 -10.12 37.59
CA ASP A 282 -9.16 -10.43 37.91
C ASP A 282 -9.89 -9.18 38.45
N SER A 283 -11.02 -9.36 39.12
CA SER A 283 -11.82 -8.29 39.69
C SER A 283 -11.17 -7.62 40.90
N HIS A 284 -10.18 -8.25 41.55
CA HIS A 284 -9.57 -7.79 42.81
C HIS A 284 -8.37 -6.88 42.60
N LYS A 285 -8.55 -5.83 41.80
CA LYS A 285 -7.48 -4.87 41.49
C LYS A 285 -7.34 -3.83 42.60
N ASN A 286 -6.12 -3.67 43.12
CA ASN A 286 -5.75 -2.61 44.04
C ASN A 286 -4.56 -1.81 43.46
N LYS A 287 -4.59 -0.48 43.62
CA LYS A 287 -3.54 0.42 43.10
C LYS A 287 -2.32 0.55 44.02
N ILE A 288 -2.40 0.13 45.28
CA ILE A 288 -1.34 0.31 46.28
C ILE A 288 0.02 -0.29 45.85
N TRP A 289 -0.01 -1.37 45.08
CA TRP A 289 1.18 -2.08 44.60
C TRP A 289 1.77 -1.53 43.31
N GLN A 290 1.06 -0.67 42.57
CA GLN A 290 1.54 -0.17 41.28
C GLN A 290 2.91 0.51 41.35
N PRO A 291 3.20 1.39 42.35
CA PRO A 291 4.51 2.01 42.46
C PRO A 291 5.64 1.01 42.73
N TYR A 292 5.43 0.07 43.65
CA TYR A 292 6.42 -0.97 43.93
C TYR A 292 6.62 -1.92 42.74
N ALA A 293 5.55 -2.36 42.09
CA ALA A 293 5.63 -3.19 40.88
C ALA A 293 6.39 -2.48 39.75
N ALA A 294 6.16 -1.18 39.55
CA ALA A 294 6.95 -0.38 38.63
C ALA A 294 8.44 -0.36 39.02
N ALA A 295 8.75 -0.24 40.31
CA ALA A 295 10.12 -0.31 40.83
C ALA A 295 10.80 -1.66 40.54
N THR A 296 10.10 -2.78 40.75
CA THR A 296 10.67 -4.12 40.52
C THR A 296 10.90 -4.40 39.04
N ALA A 297 9.99 -3.94 38.17
CA ALA A 297 10.17 -3.99 36.71
C ALA A 297 11.38 -3.16 36.26
N ALA A 298 11.51 -1.92 36.75
CA ALA A 298 12.62 -1.04 36.43
C ALA A 298 13.97 -1.56 36.97
N ALA A 299 13.97 -2.13 38.18
CA ALA A 299 15.14 -2.79 38.77
C ALA A 299 15.60 -3.95 37.89
N PHE A 300 14.68 -4.81 37.44
CA PHE A 300 14.99 -5.91 36.53
C PHE A 300 15.53 -5.39 35.19
N ALA A 301 14.92 -4.35 34.61
CA ALA A 301 15.38 -3.74 33.37
C ALA A 301 16.83 -3.23 33.48
N ARG A 302 17.16 -2.55 34.59
CA ARG A 302 18.53 -2.11 34.89
C ARG A 302 19.51 -3.28 34.95
N ILE A 303 19.16 -4.34 35.68
CA ILE A 303 20.00 -5.53 35.82
C ILE A 303 20.18 -6.20 34.46
N LEU A 304 19.11 -6.43 33.69
CA LEU A 304 19.18 -7.03 32.37
C LEU A 304 20.15 -6.29 31.45
N LEU A 305 20.12 -4.95 31.43
CA LEU A 305 21.01 -4.13 30.62
C LEU A 305 22.49 -4.29 30.98
N SER A 306 22.81 -4.71 32.21
CA SER A 306 24.19 -5.04 32.62
C SER A 306 24.71 -6.36 32.02
N PHE A 307 23.82 -7.20 31.49
CA PHE A 307 24.15 -8.45 30.79
C PHE A 307 24.10 -8.29 29.26
N VAL A 308 23.75 -7.11 28.75
CA VAL A 308 23.77 -6.81 27.32
C VAL A 308 25.14 -6.22 26.97
N GLU A 309 25.86 -6.82 26.03
CA GLU A 309 27.15 -6.27 25.61
C GLU A 309 26.98 -5.06 24.69
N LYS A 310 27.86 -4.05 24.82
CA LYS A 310 27.83 -2.85 23.95
C LYS A 310 28.02 -3.20 22.47
N GLN A 311 28.82 -4.22 22.18
CA GLN A 311 29.08 -4.70 20.83
C GLN A 311 27.83 -5.36 20.25
N GLU A 312 27.13 -6.22 21.00
CA GLU A 312 25.86 -6.83 20.58
C GLU A 312 24.79 -5.79 20.20
N VAL A 313 24.67 -4.68 20.95
CA VAL A 313 23.75 -3.58 20.60
C VAL A 313 24.16 -2.90 19.30
N THR A 314 25.47 -2.71 19.09
CA THR A 314 26.00 -2.05 17.89
C THR A 314 25.77 -2.90 16.64
N ASP A 315 26.05 -4.21 16.77
CA ASP A 315 25.97 -5.21 15.71
C ASP A 315 24.53 -5.68 15.45
N THR A 316 23.59 -5.38 16.35
CA THR A 316 22.16 -5.61 16.10
C THR A 316 21.76 -4.86 14.81
N PRO A 317 21.29 -5.56 13.76
CA PRO A 317 20.90 -4.91 12.53
C PRO A 317 19.76 -3.93 12.81
N VAL A 318 19.92 -2.66 12.40
CA VAL A 318 18.72 -1.83 12.18
C VAL A 318 18.07 -2.45 10.96
N GLN A 319 16.79 -2.79 11.01
CA GLN A 319 16.05 -3.06 9.77
C GLN A 319 16.12 -1.79 8.92
N LYS A 320 17.08 -1.73 8.00
CA LYS A 320 17.23 -0.64 7.03
C LYS A 320 15.96 -0.65 6.20
N GLN A 321 15.19 0.44 6.25
CA GLN A 321 14.05 0.63 5.37
C GLN A 321 14.59 1.09 4.03
N TYR A 322 14.21 0.41 2.95
CA TYR A 322 14.63 0.75 1.60
C TYR A 322 13.51 1.51 0.91
N THR A 323 13.81 2.65 0.31
CA THR A 323 12.86 3.41 -0.52
C THR A 323 13.53 3.70 -1.85
N ILE A 324 13.28 2.84 -2.83
CA ILE A 324 13.86 2.93 -4.16
C ILE A 324 12.73 3.32 -5.12
N LEU A 325 12.57 4.62 -5.34
CA LEU A 325 11.54 5.20 -6.19
C LEU A 325 12.18 5.97 -7.35
N PRO A 326 11.58 5.90 -8.56
CA PRO A 326 12.08 6.62 -9.73
C PRO A 326 11.79 8.12 -9.67
N TYR A 327 10.82 8.54 -8.84
CA TYR A 327 10.31 9.91 -8.80
C TYR A 327 10.09 10.38 -7.37
N PRO A 328 10.27 11.69 -7.09
CA PRO A 328 9.74 12.31 -5.88
C PRO A 328 8.21 12.37 -5.94
N ARG A 329 7.57 12.51 -4.77
CA ARG A 329 6.11 12.70 -4.66
C ARG A 329 5.67 13.90 -5.48
N ASN A 330 4.62 13.70 -6.29
CA ASN A 330 3.98 14.78 -7.03
C ASN A 330 3.11 15.62 -6.08
N THR A 331 3.51 16.86 -5.82
CA THR A 331 2.78 17.77 -4.92
C THR A 331 1.56 18.41 -5.57
N ASP A 332 1.47 18.37 -6.91
CA ASP A 332 0.33 18.88 -7.69
C ASP A 332 -0.68 17.77 -8.02
N PHE A 333 -0.58 16.63 -7.35
CA PHE A 333 -1.40 15.46 -7.63
C PHE A 333 -2.89 15.72 -7.35
N VAL A 334 -3.73 15.48 -8.36
CA VAL A 334 -5.18 15.53 -8.22
C VAL A 334 -5.68 14.15 -7.81
N SER A 335 -6.19 14.03 -6.57
CA SER A 335 -6.68 12.76 -6.03
C SER A 335 -7.93 12.26 -6.74
N ARG A 336 -7.98 10.93 -6.92
CA ARG A 336 -9.11 10.16 -7.44
C ARG A 336 -9.47 9.08 -6.45
N ASP A 337 -10.27 9.45 -5.46
CA ASP A 337 -10.40 8.70 -4.21
C ASP A 337 -11.13 7.36 -4.37
N ASP A 338 -11.99 7.24 -5.38
CA ASP A 338 -12.67 5.99 -5.76
C ASP A 338 -11.66 4.88 -6.10
N ILE A 339 -10.61 5.22 -6.85
CA ILE A 339 -9.54 4.29 -7.24
C ILE A 339 -8.72 3.87 -6.01
N PHE A 340 -8.36 4.82 -5.14
CA PHE A 340 -7.60 4.50 -3.93
C PHE A 340 -8.42 3.69 -2.93
N GLN A 341 -9.72 3.97 -2.80
CA GLN A 341 -10.62 3.17 -1.98
C GLN A 341 -10.69 1.73 -2.50
N ARG A 342 -10.74 1.54 -3.82
CA ARG A 342 -10.71 0.21 -4.43
C ARG A 342 -9.36 -0.49 -4.22
N LEU A 343 -8.24 0.22 -4.36
CA LEU A 343 -6.91 -0.33 -4.10
C LEU A 343 -6.75 -0.73 -2.62
N ASP A 344 -7.21 0.09 -1.67
CA ASP A 344 -7.17 -0.24 -0.24
C ASP A 344 -7.99 -1.50 0.08
N GLN A 345 -9.13 -1.72 -0.61
CA GLN A 345 -9.91 -2.97 -0.50
C GLN A 345 -9.16 -4.18 -1.08
N LEU A 346 -8.49 -4.01 -2.22
CA LEU A 346 -7.78 -5.07 -2.90
C LEU A 346 -6.42 -5.38 -2.27
N LEU A 347 -5.82 -4.43 -1.55
CA LEU A 347 -4.48 -4.52 -0.99
C LEU A 347 -4.51 -4.20 0.52
N PRO A 348 -5.21 -5.01 1.34
CA PRO A 348 -5.25 -4.80 2.77
C PRO A 348 -3.86 -4.97 3.38
N LEU A 349 -3.58 -4.20 4.45
CA LEU A 349 -2.37 -4.35 5.25
C LEU A 349 -2.44 -5.67 6.03
N ALA A 350 -2.08 -6.76 5.37
CA ALA A 350 -2.09 -8.11 5.90
C ALA A 350 -0.68 -8.73 5.83
N THR A 351 -0.43 -9.74 6.66
CA THR A 351 0.85 -10.48 6.68
C THR A 351 1.01 -11.47 5.52
N THR A 352 0.02 -11.54 4.63
CA THR A 352 -0.02 -12.44 3.47
C THR A 352 0.34 -11.70 2.18
N TYR A 353 0.78 -12.44 1.15
CA TYR A 353 0.96 -11.89 -0.18
C TYR A 353 -0.35 -11.32 -0.75
N GLN A 354 -0.29 -10.10 -1.30
CA GLN A 354 -1.41 -9.45 -1.99
C GLN A 354 -0.92 -8.88 -3.33
N THR A 355 -1.81 -8.84 -4.32
CA THR A 355 -1.50 -8.24 -5.61
C THR A 355 -2.72 -7.59 -6.25
N ALA A 356 -2.52 -6.52 -7.03
CA ALA A 356 -3.57 -5.87 -7.79
C ALA A 356 -2.99 -5.19 -9.03
N ALA A 357 -3.80 -5.02 -10.07
CA ALA A 357 -3.40 -4.33 -11.29
C ALA A 357 -4.24 -3.07 -11.51
N ILE A 358 -3.58 -1.98 -11.89
CA ILE A 358 -4.19 -0.76 -12.40
C ILE A 358 -4.01 -0.75 -13.92
N TRP A 359 -5.11 -0.68 -14.67
CA TRP A 359 -5.05 -0.74 -16.13
C TRP A 359 -5.89 0.34 -16.81
N GLY A 360 -5.66 0.62 -18.10
CA GLY A 360 -6.44 1.59 -18.88
C GLY A 360 -5.63 2.28 -19.97
N LEU A 361 -6.26 3.23 -20.69
CA LEU A 361 -5.67 3.90 -21.85
C LEU A 361 -4.30 4.57 -21.56
N GLY A 362 -3.42 4.65 -22.57
CA GLY A 362 -2.19 5.43 -22.46
C GLY A 362 -2.48 6.90 -22.10
N GLY A 363 -1.77 7.45 -21.11
CA GLY A 363 -1.96 8.85 -20.68
C GLY A 363 -3.02 9.10 -19.60
N CYS A 364 -3.70 8.07 -19.08
CA CYS A 364 -4.73 8.21 -18.04
C CYS A 364 -4.20 8.34 -16.59
N GLY A 365 -2.88 8.37 -16.39
CA GLY A 365 -2.27 8.64 -15.08
C GLY A 365 -1.98 7.43 -14.17
N LYS A 366 -1.99 6.19 -14.69
CA LYS A 366 -1.73 4.96 -13.90
C LYS A 366 -0.45 5.01 -13.07
N THR A 367 0.67 5.38 -13.69
CA THR A 367 1.98 5.55 -13.03
C THR A 367 1.91 6.54 -11.87
N GLN A 368 1.20 7.67 -12.03
CA GLN A 368 1.01 8.66 -10.97
C GLN A 368 0.13 8.13 -9.83
N MET A 369 -0.89 7.31 -10.13
CA MET A 369 -1.70 6.64 -9.11
C MET A 369 -0.87 5.65 -8.30
N ALA A 370 -0.03 4.83 -8.95
CA ALA A 370 0.85 3.88 -8.28
C ALA A 370 1.91 4.58 -7.39
N LEU A 371 2.43 5.72 -7.86
CA LEU A 371 3.34 6.55 -7.08
C LEU A 371 2.65 7.16 -5.85
N GLU A 372 1.46 7.74 -6.00
CA GLU A 372 0.74 8.29 -4.84
C GLU A 372 0.29 7.17 -3.87
N TYR A 373 -0.13 6.01 -4.38
CA TYR A 373 -0.43 4.83 -3.55
C TYR A 373 0.77 4.43 -2.69
N THR A 374 1.97 4.44 -3.28
CA THR A 374 3.22 4.18 -2.57
C THR A 374 3.42 5.11 -1.38
N TYR A 375 3.28 6.42 -1.59
CA TYR A 375 3.44 7.40 -0.50
C TYR A 375 2.37 7.23 0.57
N ARG A 376 1.11 6.95 0.21
CA ARG A 376 0.04 6.65 1.16
C ARG A 376 0.32 5.37 1.95
N TRP A 377 0.89 4.36 1.31
CA TRP A 377 1.27 3.10 1.95
C TRP A 377 2.42 3.29 2.95
N GLN A 378 3.43 4.10 2.62
CA GLN A 378 4.54 4.42 3.53
C GLN A 378 4.11 5.28 4.73
N GLN A 379 2.99 5.99 4.66
CA GLN A 379 2.42 6.67 5.83
C GLN A 379 1.75 5.71 6.82
N LYS A 380 1.24 4.58 6.31
CA LYS A 380 0.55 3.55 7.10
C LYS A 380 1.49 2.44 7.59
N THR A 381 2.70 2.33 7.02
CA THR A 381 3.62 1.21 7.25
C THR A 381 5.07 1.66 7.38
N SER A 382 5.89 0.85 8.06
CA SER A 382 7.34 1.00 8.16
C SER A 382 8.11 0.17 7.10
N GLY A 383 7.40 -0.32 6.07
CA GLY A 383 7.94 -1.30 5.12
C GLY A 383 8.79 -0.70 3.99
N SER A 384 9.54 -1.55 3.32
CA SER A 384 10.42 -1.16 2.20
C SER A 384 9.65 -1.06 0.88
N VAL A 385 9.99 -0.10 0.04
CA VAL A 385 9.36 0.08 -1.28
C VAL A 385 10.39 -0.06 -2.40
N PHE A 386 9.99 -0.79 -3.43
CA PHE A 386 10.76 -1.02 -4.65
C PHE A 386 9.91 -0.68 -5.86
N TRP A 387 10.49 0.03 -6.81
CA TRP A 387 9.88 0.32 -8.09
C TRP A 387 10.69 -0.30 -9.22
N VAL A 388 10.03 -1.09 -10.06
CA VAL A 388 10.66 -1.79 -11.16
C VAL A 388 9.85 -1.56 -12.43
N ARG A 389 10.55 -1.19 -13.50
CA ARG A 389 9.96 -1.14 -14.83
C ARG A 389 9.81 -2.55 -15.40
N GLY A 390 8.62 -2.85 -15.92
CA GLY A 390 8.31 -4.10 -16.59
C GLY A 390 7.94 -3.93 -18.05
N ASP A 391 8.46 -2.89 -18.71
CA ASP A 391 8.27 -2.66 -20.15
C ASP A 391 9.22 -3.48 -21.02
N THR A 392 10.42 -3.80 -20.51
CA THR A 392 11.40 -4.68 -21.20
C THR A 392 12.18 -5.51 -20.18
N GLU A 393 12.80 -6.61 -20.64
CA GLU A 393 13.73 -7.39 -19.80
C GLU A 393 14.94 -6.57 -19.33
N ALA A 394 15.43 -5.67 -20.19
CA ALA A 394 16.59 -4.84 -19.90
C ALA A 394 16.30 -3.86 -18.76
N SER A 395 15.17 -3.16 -18.80
CA SER A 395 14.76 -2.23 -17.74
C SER A 395 14.46 -2.95 -16.42
N PHE A 396 13.80 -4.11 -16.46
CA PHE A 396 13.57 -4.95 -15.29
C PHE A 396 14.90 -5.37 -14.62
N SER A 397 15.83 -5.87 -15.43
CA SER A 397 17.15 -6.34 -14.96
C SER A 397 18.00 -5.20 -14.42
N GLN A 398 17.93 -4.02 -15.04
CA GLN A 398 18.60 -2.83 -14.56
C GLN A 398 18.08 -2.41 -13.17
N ASN A 399 16.77 -2.30 -12.97
CA ASN A 399 16.23 -1.92 -11.67
C ASN A 399 16.50 -2.97 -10.59
N TYR A 400 16.51 -4.26 -10.92
CA TYR A 400 16.94 -5.29 -9.97
C TYR A 400 18.43 -5.15 -9.60
N SER A 401 19.28 -4.70 -10.53
CA SER A 401 20.70 -4.42 -10.25
C SER A 401 20.87 -3.20 -9.34
N GLU A 402 20.04 -2.16 -9.50
CA GLU A 402 20.00 -1.00 -8.61
C GLU A 402 19.55 -1.41 -7.20
N ILE A 403 18.50 -2.24 -7.09
CA ILE A 403 18.05 -2.81 -5.81
C ILE A 403 19.18 -3.62 -5.16
N ALA A 404 19.86 -4.48 -5.91
CA ALA A 404 20.97 -5.28 -5.39
C ALA A 404 22.11 -4.41 -4.86
N THR A 405 22.43 -3.32 -5.56
CA THR A 405 23.48 -2.37 -5.16
C THR A 405 23.14 -1.68 -3.85
N GLU A 406 21.93 -1.15 -3.71
CA GLU A 406 21.48 -0.44 -2.49
C GLU A 406 21.31 -1.40 -1.29
N ALA A 407 20.93 -2.65 -1.57
CA ALA A 407 20.79 -3.72 -0.59
C ALA A 407 22.11 -4.42 -0.23
N GLU A 408 23.22 -4.04 -0.86
CA GLU A 408 24.54 -4.67 -0.70
C GLU A 408 24.51 -6.20 -0.96
N ILE A 409 23.65 -6.63 -1.89
CA ILE A 409 23.59 -8.00 -2.38
C ILE A 409 24.78 -8.21 -3.31
N SER A 410 25.47 -9.34 -3.16
CA SER A 410 26.71 -9.71 -3.85
C SER A 410 26.76 -9.24 -5.32
N LEU A 411 27.62 -8.26 -5.60
CA LEU A 411 27.73 -7.57 -6.90
C LEU A 411 28.41 -8.41 -8.00
N ASP A 412 28.88 -9.60 -7.66
CA ASP A 412 29.42 -10.60 -8.59
C ASP A 412 28.31 -11.39 -9.31
N LEU A 413 27.09 -11.41 -8.77
CA LEU A 413 25.94 -12.06 -9.39
C LEU A 413 25.49 -11.30 -10.65
N LYS A 414 25.13 -12.04 -11.70
CA LYS A 414 24.66 -11.49 -12.99
C LYS A 414 23.50 -12.31 -13.54
N GLY A 415 22.73 -11.71 -14.44
CA GLY A 415 21.63 -12.38 -15.13
C GLY A 415 20.60 -12.95 -14.15
N GLU A 416 20.11 -14.17 -14.42
CA GLU A 416 19.08 -14.80 -13.58
C GLU A 416 19.48 -14.97 -12.11
N ASP A 417 20.75 -15.20 -11.80
CA ASP A 417 21.19 -15.46 -10.43
C ASP A 417 21.04 -14.20 -9.56
N LEU A 418 21.33 -13.03 -10.15
CA LEU A 418 21.05 -11.74 -9.52
C LEU A 418 19.55 -11.56 -9.29
N LEU A 419 18.71 -11.85 -10.30
CA LEU A 419 17.25 -11.71 -10.19
C LEU A 419 16.68 -12.62 -9.10
N LYS A 420 17.14 -13.87 -9.01
CA LYS A 420 16.77 -14.84 -7.96
C LYS A 420 17.20 -14.36 -6.57
N ALA A 421 18.41 -13.82 -6.45
CA ALA A 421 18.93 -13.32 -5.19
C ALA A 421 18.12 -12.13 -4.67
N VAL A 422 17.87 -11.14 -5.54
CA VAL A 422 17.04 -9.96 -5.21
C VAL A 422 15.62 -10.38 -4.83
N LYS A 423 14.97 -11.27 -5.62
CA LYS A 423 13.65 -11.81 -5.27
C LYS A 423 13.63 -12.39 -3.87
N LYS A 424 14.55 -13.33 -3.58
CA LYS A 424 14.63 -14.02 -2.30
C LYS A 424 14.90 -13.04 -1.16
N TRP A 425 15.71 -12.03 -1.40
CA TRP A 425 16.01 -10.99 -0.43
C TRP A 425 14.76 -10.15 -0.12
N ILE A 426 14.02 -9.67 -1.13
CA ILE A 426 12.76 -8.93 -0.93
C ILE A 426 11.77 -9.79 -0.13
N GLU A 427 11.61 -11.07 -0.49
CA GLU A 427 10.69 -11.99 0.21
C GLU A 427 11.03 -12.22 1.70
N ASN A 428 12.27 -11.94 2.12
CA ASN A 428 12.71 -12.07 3.52
C ASN A 428 12.58 -10.76 4.32
N LEU A 429 12.20 -9.65 3.68
CA LEU A 429 11.89 -8.41 4.38
C LEU A 429 10.58 -8.55 5.17
N PRO A 430 10.45 -7.88 6.33
CA PRO A 430 9.26 -7.99 7.19
C PRO A 430 7.99 -7.45 6.55
N SER A 431 8.12 -6.37 5.77
CA SER A 431 7.03 -5.71 5.05
C SER A 431 7.59 -5.01 3.82
N TRP A 432 7.02 -5.26 2.65
CA TRP A 432 7.48 -4.67 1.41
C TRP A 432 6.35 -4.43 0.39
N LEU A 433 6.55 -3.41 -0.44
CA LEU A 433 5.72 -3.06 -1.60
C LEU A 433 6.60 -3.03 -2.85
N LEU A 434 6.21 -3.78 -3.88
CA LEU A 434 6.83 -3.75 -5.20
C LEU A 434 5.85 -3.17 -6.22
N ILE A 435 6.25 -2.10 -6.89
CA ILE A 435 5.54 -1.56 -8.04
C ILE A 435 6.18 -2.12 -9.32
N LEU A 436 5.37 -2.75 -10.17
CA LEU A 436 5.74 -3.16 -11.53
C LEU A 436 5.04 -2.25 -12.53
N ASP A 437 5.78 -1.27 -13.05
CA ASP A 437 5.23 -0.21 -13.91
C ASP A 437 5.41 -0.51 -15.40
N ASN A 438 4.42 -0.15 -16.22
CA ASN A 438 4.37 -0.33 -17.68
C ASN A 438 4.47 -1.79 -18.15
N VAL A 439 3.77 -2.71 -17.50
CA VAL A 439 3.68 -4.13 -17.90
C VAL A 439 2.72 -4.30 -19.08
N ASP A 440 3.08 -3.72 -20.23
CA ASP A 440 2.25 -3.66 -21.44
C ASP A 440 2.46 -4.88 -22.36
N ASP A 441 3.66 -5.46 -22.39
CA ASP A 441 3.95 -6.71 -23.09
C ASP A 441 3.93 -7.88 -22.10
N LEU A 442 2.84 -8.64 -22.09
CA LEU A 442 2.67 -9.75 -21.15
C LEU A 442 3.53 -10.98 -21.49
N ARG A 443 4.08 -11.05 -22.71
CA ARG A 443 4.85 -12.19 -23.22
C ARG A 443 6.19 -12.34 -22.51
N ILE A 444 6.75 -11.24 -22.00
CA ILE A 444 8.02 -11.24 -21.22
C ILE A 444 7.82 -11.72 -19.78
N PHE A 445 6.58 -11.83 -19.29
CA PHE A 445 6.31 -12.34 -17.95
C PHE A 445 5.89 -13.80 -17.97
N LYS A 446 5.10 -14.22 -18.95
CA LYS A 446 4.55 -15.59 -19.01
C LYS A 446 4.49 -16.10 -20.45
N GLU A 447 4.95 -17.33 -20.68
CA GLU A 447 4.75 -18.00 -21.96
C GLU A 447 3.24 -18.21 -22.20
N ILE A 448 2.75 -17.66 -23.33
CA ILE A 448 1.38 -17.89 -23.79
C ILE A 448 1.39 -19.16 -24.64
N TYR A 449 0.85 -20.27 -24.12
CA TYR A 449 0.64 -21.49 -24.90
C TYR A 449 -0.24 -21.18 -26.12
N GLY A 450 0.32 -21.26 -27.34
CA GLY A 450 -0.44 -21.07 -28.59
C GLY A 450 0.31 -20.38 -29.73
N HIS A 451 1.39 -19.64 -29.46
CA HIS A 451 2.25 -19.11 -30.52
C HIS A 451 3.26 -20.19 -30.96
N LYS A 452 3.17 -20.62 -32.22
CA LYS A 452 4.23 -21.42 -32.85
C LYS A 452 5.49 -20.55 -32.93
N ASN A 453 6.48 -20.83 -32.09
CA ASN A 453 7.80 -20.20 -32.12
C ASN A 453 8.40 -20.27 -33.53
N THR A 454 8.43 -19.15 -34.25
CA THR A 454 9.41 -18.89 -35.30
C THR A 454 10.69 -18.45 -34.60
N GLY A 455 11.75 -19.25 -34.73
CA GLY A 455 12.85 -19.31 -33.77
C GLY A 455 13.58 -17.99 -33.50
N SER A 456 13.62 -17.61 -32.22
CA SER A 456 14.68 -16.83 -31.59
C SER A 456 14.46 -16.83 -30.07
N SER A 457 15.35 -17.51 -29.34
CA SER A 457 15.47 -17.62 -27.86
C SER A 457 14.22 -17.97 -27.03
N PRO A 458 14.33 -18.79 -25.96
CA PRO A 458 13.24 -18.91 -24.99
C PRO A 458 12.99 -17.52 -24.38
N ASN A 459 11.77 -16.99 -24.51
CA ASN A 459 11.42 -15.72 -23.86
C ASN A 459 11.72 -15.83 -22.36
N PRO A 460 12.27 -14.79 -21.72
CA PRO A 460 12.43 -14.78 -20.27
C PRO A 460 11.06 -14.89 -19.62
N GLU A 461 10.89 -15.78 -18.65
CA GLU A 461 9.64 -15.87 -17.88
C GLU A 461 9.79 -14.99 -16.63
N LEU A 462 9.79 -13.66 -16.77
CA LEU A 462 10.09 -12.73 -15.67
C LEU A 462 9.19 -12.92 -14.45
N TRP A 463 8.00 -13.49 -14.64
CA TRP A 463 7.09 -13.88 -13.56
C TRP A 463 7.79 -14.69 -12.45
N ARG A 464 8.74 -15.56 -12.79
CA ARG A 464 9.45 -16.39 -11.80
C ARG A 464 10.32 -15.56 -10.85
N PHE A 465 10.70 -14.35 -11.24
CA PHE A 465 11.52 -13.43 -10.45
C PHE A 465 10.69 -12.44 -9.63
N VAL A 466 9.38 -12.38 -9.83
CA VAL A 466 8.51 -11.52 -9.02
C VAL A 466 8.33 -12.13 -7.62
N PRO A 467 8.58 -11.39 -6.53
CA PRO A 467 8.35 -11.84 -5.16
C PRO A 467 6.89 -12.22 -4.88
N GLN A 468 6.66 -13.33 -4.19
CA GLN A 468 5.31 -13.91 -3.98
C GLN A 468 5.01 -14.25 -2.51
N LYS A 469 5.72 -13.65 -1.55
CA LYS A 469 5.56 -13.93 -0.12
C LYS A 469 5.52 -12.66 0.74
N LYS A 470 4.55 -12.60 1.66
CA LYS A 470 4.46 -11.61 2.76
C LYS A 470 4.75 -10.15 2.32
N GLY A 471 4.03 -9.68 1.29
CA GLY A 471 4.15 -8.31 0.78
C GLY A 471 3.15 -8.02 -0.34
N ILE A 472 3.27 -6.83 -0.94
CA ILE A 472 2.32 -6.33 -1.94
C ILE A 472 3.01 -6.15 -3.29
N VAL A 473 2.37 -6.62 -4.38
CA VAL A 473 2.77 -6.29 -5.75
C VAL A 473 1.65 -5.52 -6.45
N LEU A 474 1.92 -4.27 -6.84
CA LEU A 474 1.01 -3.43 -7.61
C LEU A 474 1.52 -3.29 -9.04
N TRP A 475 0.68 -3.65 -10.01
CA TRP A 475 1.01 -3.64 -11.43
C TRP A 475 0.36 -2.43 -12.11
N THR A 476 1.04 -1.83 -13.09
CA THR A 476 0.41 -0.90 -14.04
C THR A 476 0.53 -1.45 -15.47
N SER A 477 -0.55 -1.33 -16.25
CA SER A 477 -0.56 -1.79 -17.64
C SER A 477 -1.56 -1.01 -18.51
N ARG A 478 -1.33 -0.94 -19.81
CA ARG A 478 -2.33 -0.49 -20.80
C ARG A 478 -3.18 -1.64 -21.32
N ASP A 479 -2.72 -2.87 -21.13
CA ASP A 479 -3.37 -4.09 -21.60
C ASP A 479 -4.21 -4.69 -20.46
N SER A 480 -5.54 -4.56 -20.54
CA SER A 480 -6.46 -5.15 -19.55
C SER A 480 -6.35 -6.67 -19.45
N SER A 481 -5.79 -7.36 -20.44
CA SER A 481 -5.56 -8.80 -20.38
C SER A 481 -4.48 -9.21 -19.38
N ILE A 482 -3.80 -8.24 -18.73
CA ILE A 482 -3.03 -8.51 -17.50
C ILE A 482 -3.88 -9.24 -16.46
N LEU A 483 -5.18 -8.92 -16.43
CA LEU A 483 -6.19 -9.65 -15.69
C LEU A 483 -6.47 -11.01 -16.35
N GLY A 484 -6.42 -12.07 -15.55
CA GLY A 484 -6.52 -13.46 -16.01
C GLY A 484 -5.20 -14.06 -16.49
N LYS A 485 -4.19 -13.24 -16.85
CA LYS A 485 -2.86 -13.74 -17.24
C LYS A 485 -1.83 -13.69 -16.11
N LEU A 486 -1.70 -12.53 -15.45
CA LEU A 486 -0.74 -12.28 -14.36
C LEU A 486 -1.42 -11.98 -13.02
N VAL A 487 -2.60 -11.36 -13.05
CA VAL A 487 -3.37 -10.97 -11.86
C VAL A 487 -4.79 -11.52 -11.99
N ASP A 488 -5.41 -11.95 -10.89
CA ASP A 488 -6.79 -12.45 -10.92
C ASP A 488 -7.77 -11.39 -11.45
N VAL A 489 -8.81 -11.83 -12.17
CA VAL A 489 -9.78 -10.94 -12.83
C VAL A 489 -10.47 -9.98 -11.85
N SER A 490 -10.72 -10.39 -10.62
CA SER A 490 -11.37 -9.59 -9.58
C SER A 490 -10.45 -8.55 -8.93
N ARG A 491 -9.14 -8.56 -9.23
CA ARG A 491 -8.10 -7.76 -8.59
C ARG A 491 -7.57 -6.63 -9.48
N GLY A 492 -8.37 -6.24 -10.47
CA GLY A 492 -8.10 -5.11 -11.36
C GLY A 492 -8.84 -3.84 -10.97
N VAL A 493 -8.23 -2.69 -11.26
CA VAL A 493 -8.85 -1.37 -11.22
C VAL A 493 -8.65 -0.67 -12.56
N GLU A 494 -9.74 -0.42 -13.27
CA GLU A 494 -9.71 0.35 -14.52
C GLU A 494 -9.51 1.83 -14.21
N VAL A 495 -8.62 2.46 -14.94
CA VAL A 495 -8.35 3.90 -14.90
C VAL A 495 -8.86 4.55 -16.17
N ARG A 496 -9.97 5.25 -16.03
CA ARG A 496 -10.59 6.06 -17.09
C ARG A 496 -10.07 7.48 -17.11
N GLY A 497 -10.57 8.28 -18.06
CA GLY A 497 -10.37 9.73 -18.09
C GLY A 497 -10.83 10.39 -16.79
N MET A 498 -10.33 11.59 -16.52
CA MET A 498 -10.73 12.36 -15.35
C MET A 498 -12.21 12.77 -15.42
N SER A 499 -12.84 12.93 -14.27
CA SER A 499 -14.08 13.71 -14.19
C SER A 499 -13.81 15.18 -14.57
N ASP A 500 -14.85 15.92 -14.95
CA ASP A 500 -14.72 17.34 -15.33
C ASP A 500 -14.04 18.17 -14.22
N GLN A 501 -14.37 17.88 -12.95
CA GLN A 501 -13.78 18.58 -11.79
C GLN A 501 -12.31 18.21 -11.56
N GLU A 502 -11.93 16.95 -11.77
CA GLU A 502 -10.53 16.53 -11.67
C GLU A 502 -9.68 17.13 -12.80
N ALA A 503 -10.20 17.11 -14.03
CA ALA A 503 -9.54 17.65 -15.20
C ALA A 503 -9.36 19.17 -15.10
N LEU A 504 -10.38 19.89 -14.59
CA LEU A 504 -10.29 21.32 -14.32
C LEU A 504 -9.21 21.67 -13.29
N ARG A 505 -9.19 20.96 -12.15
CA ARG A 505 -8.17 21.16 -11.11
C ARG A 505 -6.76 20.94 -11.65
N LEU A 506 -6.58 19.88 -12.44
CA LEU A 506 -5.30 19.59 -13.10
C LEU A 506 -4.91 20.70 -14.07
N PHE A 507 -5.84 21.14 -14.93
CA PHE A 507 -5.61 22.19 -15.91
C PHE A 507 -5.20 23.51 -15.24
N GLN A 508 -5.96 23.97 -14.24
CA GLN A 508 -5.69 25.23 -13.54
C GLN A 508 -4.34 25.20 -12.82
N SER A 509 -4.04 24.08 -12.13
CA SER A 509 -2.75 23.87 -11.47
C SER A 509 -1.58 23.96 -12.45
N LYS A 510 -1.62 23.19 -13.54
CA LYS A 510 -0.50 23.12 -14.50
C LYS A 510 -0.34 24.38 -15.35
N SER A 511 -1.44 25.08 -15.62
CA SER A 511 -1.41 26.36 -16.35
C SER A 511 -1.03 27.55 -15.48
N GLY A 512 -0.94 27.39 -14.14
CA GLY A 512 -0.62 28.47 -13.20
C GLY A 512 -1.78 29.44 -12.97
N ARG A 513 -3.01 28.98 -13.18
CA ARG A 513 -4.24 29.77 -12.99
C ARG A 513 -4.77 29.62 -11.56
N PRO A 514 -5.53 30.61 -11.06
CA PRO A 514 -6.24 30.48 -9.79
C PRO A 514 -7.16 29.26 -9.80
N GLN A 515 -7.25 28.55 -8.67
CA GLN A 515 -8.19 27.45 -8.54
C GLN A 515 -9.62 27.98 -8.43
N SER A 516 -10.51 27.48 -9.28
CA SER A 516 -11.95 27.75 -9.28
C SER A 516 -12.70 26.42 -9.30
N GLU A 517 -13.79 26.32 -8.54
CA GLU A 517 -14.64 25.13 -8.51
C GLU A 517 -15.42 24.92 -9.81
N GLN A 518 -15.71 26.00 -10.54
CA GLN A 518 -16.43 25.95 -11.81
C GLN A 518 -15.53 26.39 -12.97
N PRO A 519 -15.58 25.64 -14.10
CA PRO A 519 -14.85 26.03 -15.31
C PRO A 519 -15.55 27.22 -15.97
N CYS A 520 -14.79 28.10 -16.62
CA CYS A 520 -15.38 29.03 -17.59
C CYS A 520 -15.81 28.28 -18.87
N ASP A 521 -16.55 28.95 -19.76
CA ASP A 521 -17.03 28.36 -21.01
C ASP A 521 -15.86 27.82 -21.86
N GLU A 522 -14.76 28.57 -21.98
CA GLU A 522 -13.58 28.11 -22.72
C GLU A 522 -12.85 26.95 -22.05
N GLU A 523 -12.80 26.90 -20.71
CA GLU A 523 -12.20 25.76 -20.01
C GLU A 523 -13.03 24.50 -20.22
N SER A 524 -14.36 24.61 -20.13
CA SER A 524 -15.29 23.50 -20.40
C SER A 524 -15.15 22.98 -21.83
N GLU A 525 -15.08 23.90 -22.81
CA GLU A 525 -14.89 23.55 -24.22
C GLU A 525 -13.55 22.83 -24.44
N LEU A 526 -12.45 23.35 -23.89
CA LEU A 526 -11.14 22.73 -24.04
C LEU A 526 -11.10 21.34 -23.41
N LEU A 527 -11.59 21.19 -22.17
CA LEU A 527 -11.57 19.91 -21.46
C LEU A 527 -12.41 18.84 -22.17
N SER A 528 -13.56 19.24 -22.73
CA SER A 528 -14.38 18.38 -23.58
C SER A 528 -13.64 17.94 -24.84
N LEU A 529 -12.94 18.85 -25.54
CA LEU A 529 -12.11 18.51 -26.71
C LEU A 529 -10.99 17.53 -26.36
N LEU A 530 -10.43 17.62 -25.15
CA LEU A 530 -9.36 16.74 -24.68
C LEU A 530 -9.88 15.43 -24.05
N GLU A 531 -11.21 15.21 -24.04
CA GLU A 531 -11.89 14.07 -23.42
C GLU A 531 -11.41 13.81 -21.97
N ASN A 532 -11.10 14.88 -21.24
CA ASN A 532 -10.55 14.85 -19.88
C ASN A 532 -9.35 13.92 -19.68
N LEU A 533 -8.55 13.68 -20.73
CA LEU A 533 -7.37 12.83 -20.63
C LEU A 533 -6.25 13.58 -19.88
N PRO A 534 -5.77 13.10 -18.71
CA PRO A 534 -4.80 13.80 -17.87
C PRO A 534 -3.56 14.28 -18.61
N LEU A 535 -3.02 13.43 -19.50
CA LEU A 535 -1.84 13.79 -20.27
C LEU A 535 -2.13 14.91 -21.28
N ALA A 536 -3.25 14.85 -22.01
CA ALA A 536 -3.63 15.87 -22.98
C ALA A 536 -3.95 17.22 -22.29
N VAL A 537 -4.60 17.16 -21.13
CA VAL A 537 -4.86 18.32 -20.27
C VAL A 537 -3.56 18.96 -19.80
N SER A 538 -2.62 18.15 -19.30
CA SER A 538 -1.32 18.65 -18.81
C SER A 538 -0.49 19.28 -19.91
N GLN A 539 -0.46 18.67 -21.10
CA GLN A 539 0.22 19.23 -22.27
C GLN A 539 -0.38 20.58 -22.70
N SER A 540 -1.71 20.66 -22.79
CA SER A 540 -2.40 21.87 -23.20
C SER A 540 -2.16 23.00 -22.19
N ALA A 541 -2.21 22.67 -20.90
CA ALA A 541 -1.89 23.60 -19.81
C ALA A 541 -0.43 24.09 -19.88
N ALA A 542 0.53 23.18 -20.16
CA ALA A 542 1.93 23.52 -20.31
C ALA A 542 2.20 24.40 -21.53
N TYR A 543 1.54 24.14 -22.67
CA TYR A 543 1.58 25.01 -23.85
C TYR A 543 1.09 26.42 -23.51
N ILE A 544 -0.10 26.51 -22.91
CA ILE A 544 -0.73 27.79 -22.55
C ILE A 544 0.18 28.60 -21.61
N ARG A 545 0.75 27.94 -20.61
CA ARG A 545 1.67 28.57 -19.65
C ARG A 545 2.97 29.03 -20.30
N SER A 546 3.59 28.20 -21.15
CA SER A 546 4.88 28.52 -21.78
C SER A 546 4.78 29.60 -22.85
N THR A 547 3.66 29.69 -23.54
CA THR A 547 3.42 30.69 -24.61
C THR A 547 2.74 31.96 -24.12
N GLY A 548 2.13 31.95 -22.93
CA GLY A 548 1.29 33.04 -22.43
C GLY A 548 -0.03 33.19 -23.19
N SER A 549 -0.44 32.18 -23.96
CA SER A 549 -1.68 32.19 -24.76
C SER A 549 -2.94 32.17 -23.88
N THR A 550 -4.07 32.59 -24.42
CA THR A 550 -5.38 32.40 -23.77
C THR A 550 -5.98 31.04 -24.14
N VAL A 551 -6.88 30.51 -23.30
CA VAL A 551 -7.60 29.25 -23.62
C VAL A 551 -8.34 29.36 -24.96
N LYS A 552 -9.01 30.49 -25.20
CA LYS A 552 -9.70 30.78 -26.45
C LYS A 552 -8.78 30.74 -27.67
N SER A 553 -7.60 31.37 -27.58
CA SER A 553 -6.61 31.35 -28.65
C SER A 553 -6.06 29.94 -28.88
N TYR A 554 -5.83 29.18 -27.81
CA TYR A 554 -5.41 27.78 -27.88
C TYR A 554 -6.46 26.92 -28.57
N ILE A 555 -7.74 27.00 -28.19
CA ILE A 555 -8.84 26.24 -28.83
C ILE A 555 -8.91 26.54 -30.34
N LYS A 556 -8.79 27.81 -30.73
CA LYS A 556 -8.80 28.20 -32.15
C LYS A 556 -7.65 27.57 -32.94
N MET A 557 -6.48 27.46 -32.33
CA MET A 557 -5.32 26.80 -32.92
C MET A 557 -5.49 25.27 -32.91
N PHE A 558 -5.99 24.71 -31.81
CA PHE A 558 -6.25 23.29 -31.65
C PHE A 558 -7.20 22.76 -32.72
N LYS A 559 -8.36 23.39 -32.92
CA LYS A 559 -9.32 23.01 -33.97
C LYS A 559 -8.75 23.05 -35.40
N LYS A 560 -7.63 23.74 -35.64
CA LYS A 560 -6.96 23.79 -36.95
C LYS A 560 -5.87 22.73 -37.10
N SER A 561 -5.15 22.44 -36.02
CA SER A 561 -3.92 21.65 -36.01
C SER A 561 -3.88 20.71 -34.80
N GLU A 562 -4.94 19.92 -34.58
CA GLU A 562 -5.08 19.09 -33.36
C GLU A 562 -3.90 18.12 -33.18
N SER A 563 -3.51 17.43 -34.26
CA SER A 563 -2.46 16.42 -34.23
C SER A 563 -1.07 17.00 -33.98
N GLU A 564 -0.76 18.15 -34.60
CA GLU A 564 0.52 18.84 -34.41
C GLU A 564 0.69 19.29 -32.96
N LEU A 565 -0.36 19.84 -32.33
CA LEU A 565 -0.29 20.30 -30.95
C LEU A 565 -0.19 19.17 -29.93
N LEU A 566 -0.88 18.06 -30.16
CA LEU A 566 -0.81 16.88 -29.29
C LEU A 566 0.49 16.10 -29.44
N ASP A 567 1.23 16.33 -30.54
CA ASP A 567 2.56 15.76 -30.75
C ASP A 567 3.70 16.57 -30.09
N LEU A 568 3.43 17.82 -29.68
CA LEU A 568 4.39 18.64 -28.96
C LEU A 568 4.79 18.01 -27.62
N GLU A 569 6.06 18.19 -27.25
CA GLU A 569 6.62 17.72 -25.99
C GLU A 569 6.94 18.86 -25.05
N PHE A 570 6.39 18.77 -23.84
CA PHE A 570 6.68 19.65 -22.73
C PHE A 570 7.34 18.82 -21.62
N PRO A 571 8.54 19.18 -21.14
CA PRO A 571 9.16 18.48 -20.02
C PRO A 571 8.26 18.49 -18.78
N ASP A 572 8.13 17.32 -18.13
CA ASP A 572 7.46 17.16 -16.85
C ASP A 572 8.45 16.57 -15.85
N VAL A 573 8.65 17.25 -14.72
CA VAL A 573 9.57 16.84 -13.64
C VAL A 573 9.14 15.55 -12.95
N HIS A 574 7.88 15.15 -13.11
CA HIS A 574 7.33 13.90 -12.58
C HIS A 574 7.21 12.80 -13.64
N ARG A 575 7.85 12.98 -14.81
CA ARG A 575 7.93 11.97 -15.86
C ARG A 575 9.38 11.72 -16.28
N GLN A 576 9.67 10.48 -16.64
CA GLN A 576 10.96 10.04 -17.15
C GLN A 576 11.34 10.73 -18.47
N SER A 577 12.62 11.04 -18.64
CA SER A 577 13.14 11.74 -19.81
C SER A 577 13.15 10.88 -21.09
N ASP A 578 13.12 9.55 -20.95
CA ASP A 578 13.08 8.59 -22.05
C ASP A 578 11.65 8.23 -22.50
N ILE A 579 10.63 8.64 -21.74
CA ILE A 579 9.22 8.42 -22.11
C ILE A 579 8.66 9.68 -22.78
N PRO A 580 8.04 9.57 -23.96
CA PRO A 580 7.48 10.73 -24.66
C PRO A 580 6.46 11.50 -23.83
N ASN A 581 6.60 12.82 -23.75
CA ASN A 581 5.58 13.70 -23.16
C ASN A 581 4.38 13.94 -24.08
N SER A 582 4.47 13.45 -25.32
CA SER A 582 3.42 13.46 -26.34
C SER A 582 2.34 12.40 -26.08
N VAL A 583 1.07 12.81 -26.06
CA VAL A 583 -0.07 11.88 -26.10
C VAL A 583 0.00 11.03 -27.37
N MET A 584 0.30 11.65 -28.52
CA MET A 584 0.40 10.97 -29.81
C MET A 584 1.49 9.89 -29.80
N LYS A 585 2.70 10.21 -29.33
CA LYS A 585 3.79 9.24 -29.22
C LYS A 585 3.46 8.13 -28.21
N THR A 586 2.75 8.45 -27.13
CA THR A 586 2.29 7.46 -26.15
C THR A 586 1.40 6.42 -26.82
N TRP A 587 0.44 6.82 -27.66
CA TRP A 587 -0.44 5.87 -28.36
C TRP A 587 0.22 5.17 -29.54
N ASN A 588 1.17 5.81 -30.23
CA ASN A 588 1.97 5.13 -31.26
C ASN A 588 2.70 3.90 -30.71
N ILE A 589 3.13 3.91 -29.44
CA ILE A 589 3.70 2.72 -28.79
C ILE A 589 2.65 1.60 -28.69
N SER A 590 1.44 1.93 -28.21
CA SER A 590 0.33 0.97 -28.11
C SER A 590 -0.11 0.44 -29.48
N MET A 591 -0.19 1.29 -30.50
CA MET A 591 -0.54 0.89 -31.88
C MET A 591 0.49 -0.11 -32.45
N LYS A 592 1.78 0.16 -32.26
CA LYS A 592 2.85 -0.77 -32.69
C LYS A 592 2.73 -2.13 -32.00
N GLN A 593 2.43 -2.15 -30.71
CA GLN A 593 2.24 -3.39 -29.96
C GLN A 593 1.00 -4.15 -30.45
N ILE A 594 -0.13 -3.46 -30.67
CA ILE A 594 -1.34 -4.06 -31.25
C ILE A 594 -1.07 -4.66 -32.62
N ALA A 595 -0.37 -3.93 -33.49
CA ALA A 595 -0.03 -4.39 -34.84
C ALA A 595 0.86 -5.64 -34.83
N GLN A 596 1.82 -5.71 -33.91
CA GLN A 596 2.65 -6.90 -33.71
C GLN A 596 1.84 -8.12 -33.24
N ASP A 597 0.87 -7.92 -32.34
CA ASP A 597 0.06 -8.99 -31.78
C ASP A 597 -1.08 -9.43 -32.72
N SER A 598 -1.65 -8.51 -33.49
CA SER A 598 -2.79 -8.75 -34.38
C SER A 598 -2.77 -7.78 -35.57
N PRO A 599 -2.26 -8.22 -36.73
CA PRO A 599 -2.37 -7.44 -37.98
C PRO A 599 -3.83 -7.16 -38.39
N CYS A 600 -4.76 -8.04 -38.01
CA CYS A 600 -6.20 -7.83 -38.20
C CYS A 600 -6.69 -6.62 -37.38
N ALA A 601 -6.28 -6.49 -36.11
CA ALA A 601 -6.63 -5.37 -35.26
C ALA A 601 -6.08 -4.03 -35.78
N GLU A 602 -4.83 -4.04 -36.28
CA GLU A 602 -4.24 -2.87 -36.94
C GLU A 602 -5.08 -2.42 -38.14
N LYS A 603 -5.47 -3.37 -39.01
CA LYS A 603 -6.26 -3.05 -40.21
C LYS A 603 -7.65 -2.50 -39.85
N ILE A 604 -8.32 -3.10 -38.87
CA ILE A 604 -9.59 -2.59 -38.34
C ILE A 604 -9.40 -1.15 -37.84
N LEU A 605 -8.43 -0.92 -36.94
CA LEU A 605 -8.14 0.39 -36.35
C LEU A 605 -7.85 1.45 -37.41
N ASN A 606 -6.99 1.15 -38.38
CA ASN A 606 -6.61 2.09 -39.43
C ASN A 606 -7.79 2.47 -40.33
N THR A 607 -8.70 1.54 -40.59
CA THR A 607 -9.87 1.77 -41.47
C THR A 607 -10.96 2.55 -40.75
N ILE A 608 -11.32 2.18 -39.52
CA ILE A 608 -12.38 2.86 -38.75
C ILE A 608 -11.99 4.29 -38.39
N ALA A 609 -10.70 4.65 -38.49
CA ALA A 609 -10.22 5.99 -38.22
C ALA A 609 -10.80 7.08 -39.17
N TYR A 610 -11.37 6.64 -40.30
CA TYR A 610 -12.02 7.49 -41.29
C TYR A 610 -13.56 7.45 -41.22
N LEU A 611 -14.13 6.75 -40.24
CA LEU A 611 -15.56 6.68 -39.96
C LEU A 611 -15.95 7.51 -38.73
N ASP A 612 -17.24 7.62 -38.46
CA ASP A 612 -17.71 8.21 -37.19
C ASP A 612 -17.20 7.35 -36.01
N ASN A 613 -16.71 8.00 -34.96
CA ASN A 613 -16.08 7.32 -33.83
C ASN A 613 -17.10 6.76 -32.82
N GLN A 614 -18.39 7.03 -33.00
CA GLN A 614 -19.49 6.55 -32.18
C GLN A 614 -20.34 5.52 -32.92
N GLY A 615 -20.92 4.57 -32.18
CA GLY A 615 -21.97 3.71 -32.71
C GLY A 615 -21.54 2.74 -33.81
N LEU A 616 -20.26 2.37 -33.89
CA LEU A 616 -19.71 1.43 -34.88
C LEU A 616 -20.35 0.04 -34.71
N PRO A 617 -21.12 -0.47 -35.68
CA PRO A 617 -21.67 -1.82 -35.63
C PRO A 617 -20.59 -2.89 -35.83
N PHE A 618 -20.86 -4.11 -35.36
CA PHE A 618 -19.96 -5.26 -35.59
C PHE A 618 -19.69 -5.49 -37.08
N GLU A 619 -20.69 -5.30 -37.94
CA GLU A 619 -20.60 -5.47 -39.39
C GLU A 619 -19.57 -4.52 -40.01
N VAL A 620 -19.45 -3.30 -39.49
CA VAL A 620 -18.44 -2.33 -39.94
C VAL A 620 -17.05 -2.78 -39.52
N LEU A 621 -16.88 -3.23 -38.27
CA LEU A 621 -15.59 -3.74 -37.79
C LEU A 621 -15.17 -5.01 -38.54
N SER A 622 -16.12 -5.88 -38.84
CA SER A 622 -15.89 -7.10 -39.61
C SER A 622 -15.49 -6.79 -41.05
N ALA A 623 -16.18 -5.86 -41.70
CA ALA A 623 -15.82 -5.42 -43.05
C ALA A 623 -14.46 -4.70 -43.08
N ALA A 624 -14.10 -3.96 -42.04
CA ALA A 624 -12.81 -3.28 -41.90
C ALA A 624 -11.62 -4.25 -41.83
N ALA A 625 -11.81 -5.48 -41.34
CA ALA A 625 -10.78 -6.52 -41.41
C ALA A 625 -10.50 -6.96 -42.86
N GLY A 626 -11.54 -7.00 -43.71
CA GLY A 626 -11.49 -7.47 -45.09
C GLY A 626 -11.21 -8.97 -45.24
N ASP A 627 -11.08 -9.44 -46.48
CA ASP A 627 -11.13 -10.88 -46.83
C ASP A 627 -9.85 -11.69 -46.51
N GLY A 628 -8.84 -11.06 -45.91
CA GLY A 628 -7.53 -11.66 -45.66
C GLY A 628 -7.42 -12.46 -44.35
N PHE A 629 -8.46 -12.47 -43.52
CA PHE A 629 -8.47 -13.06 -42.18
C PHE A 629 -9.61 -14.05 -42.02
N LYS A 630 -9.42 -15.05 -41.16
CA LYS A 630 -10.46 -16.03 -40.85
C LYS A 630 -11.53 -15.41 -39.94
N GLU A 631 -12.75 -15.91 -40.02
CA GLU A 631 -13.90 -15.39 -39.24
C GLU A 631 -13.63 -15.28 -37.73
N TYR A 632 -12.89 -16.24 -37.14
CA TYR A 632 -12.57 -16.19 -35.71
C TYR A 632 -11.51 -15.14 -35.34
N GLU A 633 -10.70 -14.68 -36.30
CA GLU A 633 -9.64 -13.68 -36.04
C GLU A 633 -10.24 -12.28 -35.85
N ILE A 634 -11.42 -12.01 -36.44
CA ILE A 634 -12.10 -10.71 -36.35
C ILE A 634 -12.57 -10.42 -34.92
N PRO A 635 -13.33 -11.29 -34.23
CA PRO A 635 -13.66 -11.08 -32.81
C PRO A 635 -12.43 -11.00 -31.90
N GLN A 636 -11.36 -11.74 -32.22
CA GLN A 636 -10.10 -11.66 -31.46
C GLN A 636 -9.40 -10.30 -31.64
N ALA A 637 -9.41 -9.77 -32.87
CA ALA A 637 -8.87 -8.45 -33.18
C ALA A 637 -9.66 -7.33 -32.48
N ILE A 638 -10.99 -7.38 -32.54
CA ILE A 638 -11.87 -6.46 -31.79
C ILE A 638 -11.59 -6.56 -30.28
N GLY A 639 -11.48 -7.79 -29.77
CA GLY A 639 -11.07 -8.06 -28.39
C GLY A 639 -9.74 -7.42 -28.01
N ARG A 640 -8.74 -7.42 -28.91
CA ARG A 640 -7.44 -6.77 -28.68
C ARG A 640 -7.56 -5.26 -28.58
N LEU A 641 -8.38 -4.63 -29.45
CA LEU A 641 -8.63 -3.18 -29.40
C LEU A 641 -9.38 -2.77 -28.12
N LEU A 642 -10.34 -3.58 -27.67
CA LEU A 642 -10.99 -3.41 -26.36
C LEU A 642 -10.00 -3.55 -25.21
N GLN A 643 -9.08 -4.51 -25.30
CA GLN A 643 -8.10 -4.77 -24.24
C GLN A 643 -7.17 -3.59 -23.97
N TYR A 644 -6.83 -2.82 -25.01
CA TYR A 644 -6.05 -1.58 -24.91
C TYR A 644 -6.88 -0.32 -24.65
N SER A 645 -8.20 -0.47 -24.47
CA SER A 645 -9.15 0.65 -24.33
C SER A 645 -9.17 1.60 -25.54
N PHE A 646 -8.77 1.12 -26.73
CA PHE A 646 -8.89 1.89 -27.98
C PHE A 646 -10.32 1.86 -28.51
N LEU A 647 -11.00 0.73 -28.28
CA LEU A 647 -12.44 0.60 -28.41
C LEU A 647 -13.11 0.46 -27.04
N GLN A 648 -14.37 0.86 -26.98
CA GLN A 648 -15.31 0.57 -25.89
C GLN A 648 -16.54 -0.11 -26.48
N ALA A 649 -17.09 -1.10 -25.77
CA ALA A 649 -18.34 -1.75 -26.16
C ALA A 649 -19.51 -1.17 -25.36
N GLN A 650 -20.60 -0.84 -26.04
CA GLN A 650 -21.87 -0.43 -25.46
C GLN A 650 -22.93 -1.48 -25.81
N ILE A 651 -23.65 -1.96 -24.80
CA ILE A 651 -24.77 -2.88 -24.98
C ILE A 651 -26.03 -2.04 -25.15
N THR A 652 -26.68 -2.14 -26.30
CA THR A 652 -27.99 -1.51 -26.51
C THR A 652 -29.08 -2.41 -25.92
N ALA A 653 -30.00 -1.82 -25.15
CA ALA A 653 -31.11 -2.54 -24.52
C ALA A 653 -32.12 -3.11 -25.55
N GLU A 654 -32.07 -2.64 -26.80
CA GLU A 654 -33.10 -2.88 -27.81
C GLU A 654 -32.77 -4.01 -28.82
N GLU A 655 -31.49 -4.38 -29.04
CA GLU A 655 -31.14 -5.30 -30.16
C GLU A 655 -30.17 -6.45 -29.84
N ALA A 656 -29.73 -6.64 -28.59
CA ALA A 656 -28.75 -7.69 -28.22
C ALA A 656 -27.43 -7.69 -29.03
N SER A 657 -27.17 -6.62 -29.79
CA SER A 657 -25.95 -6.39 -30.57
C SER A 657 -25.07 -5.36 -29.85
N SER A 658 -23.76 -5.61 -29.82
CA SER A 658 -22.79 -4.67 -29.27
C SER A 658 -22.47 -3.60 -30.32
N VAL A 659 -22.63 -2.33 -29.96
CA VAL A 659 -22.07 -1.21 -30.72
C VAL A 659 -20.76 -0.75 -30.07
N TYR A 660 -19.83 -0.31 -30.90
CA TYR A 660 -18.49 0.04 -30.48
C TYR A 660 -18.24 1.53 -30.64
N GLN A 661 -17.37 2.06 -29.80
CA GLN A 661 -16.93 3.44 -29.82
C GLN A 661 -15.41 3.49 -29.81
N GLU A 662 -14.85 4.29 -30.71
CA GLU A 662 -13.42 4.63 -30.71
C GLU A 662 -13.21 5.95 -29.95
N HIS A 663 -12.17 5.98 -29.11
CA HIS A 663 -11.75 7.21 -28.44
C HIS A 663 -11.33 8.25 -29.48
N ARG A 664 -11.89 9.47 -29.46
CA ARG A 664 -11.72 10.46 -30.54
C ARG A 664 -10.27 10.84 -30.78
N LEU A 665 -9.52 11.02 -29.70
CA LEU A 665 -8.11 11.34 -29.78
C LEU A 665 -7.25 10.16 -30.28
N VAL A 666 -7.63 8.90 -30.00
CA VAL A 666 -6.98 7.72 -30.60
C VAL A 666 -7.22 7.71 -32.10
N GLN A 667 -8.45 7.97 -32.53
CA GLN A 667 -8.80 8.11 -33.94
C GLN A 667 -7.92 9.15 -34.66
N LEU A 668 -7.74 10.32 -34.03
CA LEU A 668 -6.89 11.38 -34.54
C LEU A 668 -5.42 10.93 -34.66
N ALA A 669 -4.90 10.22 -33.65
CA ALA A 669 -3.54 9.70 -33.65
C ALA A 669 -3.33 8.67 -34.77
N THR A 670 -4.30 7.78 -34.99
CA THR A 670 -4.27 6.78 -36.06
C THR A 670 -4.18 7.46 -37.42
N ARG A 671 -5.03 8.46 -37.67
CA ARG A 671 -4.98 9.25 -38.92
C ARG A 671 -3.64 9.94 -39.12
N GLN A 672 -3.08 10.57 -38.08
CA GLN A 672 -1.80 11.24 -38.19
C GLN A 672 -0.67 10.27 -38.53
N SER A 673 -0.67 9.08 -37.92
CA SER A 673 0.28 8.00 -38.24
C SER A 673 0.17 7.58 -39.72
N LEU A 674 -1.05 7.43 -40.23
CA LEU A 674 -1.31 7.05 -41.64
C LEU A 674 -0.92 8.14 -42.64
N ILE A 675 -1.15 9.42 -42.32
CA ILE A 675 -0.68 10.56 -43.12
C ILE A 675 0.85 10.55 -43.20
N ASN A 676 1.53 10.39 -42.06
CA ASN A 676 2.99 10.31 -42.02
C ASN A 676 3.53 9.11 -42.81
N ALA A 677 2.80 7.99 -42.82
CA ALA A 677 3.11 6.80 -43.59
C ALA A 677 2.69 6.86 -45.07
N LYS A 678 2.01 7.94 -45.51
CA LYS A 678 1.43 8.11 -46.85
C LYS A 678 0.45 6.99 -47.24
N LYS A 679 -0.34 6.51 -46.27
CA LYS A 679 -1.38 5.49 -46.45
C LYS A 679 -2.80 6.01 -46.20
N ASN A 680 -2.96 7.32 -46.04
CA ASN A 680 -4.26 7.90 -45.69
C ASN A 680 -5.32 7.72 -46.79
N THR A 681 -4.94 7.80 -48.07
CA THR A 681 -5.87 7.66 -49.20
C THR A 681 -6.38 6.22 -49.33
N GLU A 682 -5.50 5.25 -49.11
CA GLU A 682 -5.81 3.80 -49.09
C GLU A 682 -6.88 3.49 -48.02
N PHE A 683 -6.63 3.86 -46.76
CA PHE A 683 -7.54 3.51 -45.66
C PHE A 683 -8.84 4.32 -45.66
N SER A 684 -8.81 5.57 -46.13
CA SER A 684 -10.05 6.34 -46.35
C SER A 684 -10.87 5.79 -47.51
N GLY A 685 -10.23 5.30 -48.58
CA GLY A 685 -10.90 4.59 -49.68
C GLY A 685 -11.57 3.30 -49.21
N ASN A 686 -10.86 2.48 -48.42
CA ASN A 686 -11.42 1.29 -47.79
C ASN A 686 -12.66 1.62 -46.94
N ALA A 687 -12.62 2.72 -46.17
CA ALA A 687 -13.75 3.15 -45.36
C ALA A 687 -14.99 3.52 -46.21
N ILE A 688 -14.79 4.25 -47.31
CA ILE A 688 -15.88 4.58 -48.25
C ILE A 688 -16.44 3.30 -48.89
N GLN A 689 -15.57 2.40 -49.36
CA GLN A 689 -15.99 1.14 -49.99
C GLN A 689 -16.81 0.26 -49.05
N ILE A 690 -16.42 0.17 -47.77
CA ILE A 690 -17.16 -0.56 -46.75
C ILE A 690 -18.54 0.05 -46.54
N ILE A 691 -18.62 1.37 -46.37
CA ILE A 691 -19.91 2.02 -46.15
C ILE A 691 -20.77 2.00 -47.42
N ASP A 692 -20.20 2.12 -48.61
CA ASP A 692 -20.94 1.97 -49.86
C ASP A 692 -21.59 0.58 -49.97
N ASN A 693 -20.90 -0.47 -49.53
CA ASN A 693 -21.43 -1.83 -49.52
C ASN A 693 -22.50 -2.05 -48.45
N LEU A 694 -22.32 -1.49 -47.24
CA LEU A 694 -23.22 -1.69 -46.11
C LEU A 694 -24.42 -0.73 -46.11
N PHE A 695 -24.29 0.47 -46.68
CA PHE A 695 -25.32 1.50 -46.62
C PHE A 695 -26.55 1.09 -47.45
N PRO A 696 -27.74 0.98 -46.85
CA PRO A 696 -28.91 0.48 -47.57
C PRO A 696 -29.39 1.41 -48.70
N SER A 697 -30.34 0.93 -49.50
CA SER A 697 -30.83 1.63 -50.70
C SER A 697 -31.45 3.02 -50.46
N GLY A 698 -31.74 3.40 -49.21
CA GLY A 698 -32.39 4.66 -48.86
C GLY A 698 -33.90 4.66 -49.09
N LYS A 699 -34.53 3.49 -49.24
CA LYS A 699 -35.99 3.31 -49.34
C LYS A 699 -36.63 3.25 -47.95
N HIS A 700 -37.96 3.42 -47.87
CA HIS A 700 -38.72 3.39 -46.62
C HIS A 700 -38.49 2.11 -45.78
N GLU A 701 -38.42 0.96 -46.45
CA GLU A 701 -38.20 -0.36 -45.81
C GLU A 701 -36.83 -0.49 -45.13
N THR A 702 -35.82 0.27 -45.56
CA THR A 702 -34.46 0.19 -45.04
C THR A 702 -34.11 1.34 -44.08
N ARG A 703 -35.10 2.12 -43.64
CA ARG A 703 -34.91 3.37 -42.90
C ARG A 703 -34.21 3.18 -41.55
N SER A 704 -34.57 2.15 -40.79
CA SER A 704 -33.94 1.85 -39.50
C SER A 704 -32.46 1.56 -39.67
N SER A 705 -32.10 0.70 -40.63
CA SER A 705 -30.71 0.39 -40.97
C SER A 705 -29.94 1.61 -41.51
N CYS A 706 -30.58 2.48 -42.31
CA CYS A 706 -29.94 3.71 -42.78
C CYS A 706 -29.53 4.62 -41.61
N ARG A 707 -30.30 4.70 -40.52
CA ARG A 707 -29.96 5.53 -39.35
C ARG A 707 -28.67 5.09 -38.67
N VAL A 708 -28.44 3.78 -38.59
CA VAL A 708 -27.23 3.21 -37.99
C VAL A 708 -25.99 3.60 -38.80
N TYR A 709 -26.04 3.48 -40.13
CA TYR A 709 -24.87 3.74 -40.99
C TYR A 709 -24.69 5.21 -41.40
N LEU A 710 -25.69 6.08 -41.21
CA LEU A 710 -25.68 7.46 -41.69
C LEU A 710 -24.50 8.30 -41.17
N PRO A 711 -24.17 8.30 -39.86
CA PRO A 711 -23.01 9.05 -39.36
C PRO A 711 -21.71 8.61 -40.03
N HIS A 712 -21.51 7.30 -40.17
CA HIS A 712 -20.34 6.73 -40.83
C HIS A 712 -20.30 7.06 -42.34
N ALA A 713 -21.45 7.06 -43.02
CA ALA A 713 -21.56 7.40 -44.43
C ALA A 713 -21.18 8.86 -44.68
N LEU A 714 -21.76 9.79 -43.91
CA LEU A 714 -21.42 11.21 -43.97
C LEU A 714 -19.95 11.46 -43.67
N LYS A 715 -19.38 10.72 -42.71
CA LYS A 715 -17.97 10.85 -42.37
C LYS A 715 -17.06 10.30 -43.46
N SER A 716 -17.37 9.13 -44.02
CA SER A 716 -16.56 8.50 -45.06
C SER A 716 -16.45 9.38 -46.32
N VAL A 717 -17.54 10.01 -46.76
CA VAL A 717 -17.54 10.89 -47.94
C VAL A 717 -16.97 12.29 -47.67
N SER A 718 -16.55 12.60 -46.45
CA SER A 718 -15.86 13.87 -46.15
C SER A 718 -14.38 13.86 -46.52
N TRP A 719 -13.85 12.70 -46.93
CA TRP A 719 -12.44 12.52 -47.32
C TRP A 719 -12.31 12.50 -48.85
N GLU A 720 -12.31 13.68 -49.47
CA GLU A 720 -12.32 13.85 -50.94
C GLU A 720 -11.07 13.27 -51.64
N GLU A 721 -9.96 13.12 -50.92
CA GLU A 721 -8.70 12.55 -51.42
C GLU A 721 -8.65 11.01 -51.29
N ALA A 722 -9.73 10.35 -50.89
CA ALA A 722 -9.77 8.91 -50.71
C ALA A 722 -9.63 8.14 -52.04
N ASP A 723 -8.98 6.97 -51.99
CA ASP A 723 -8.94 6.08 -53.15
C ASP A 723 -10.38 5.66 -53.54
N GLU A 724 -10.65 5.57 -54.85
CA GLU A 724 -11.98 5.29 -55.44
C GLU A 724 -13.11 6.29 -55.11
N TYR A 725 -12.79 7.43 -54.49
CA TYR A 725 -13.78 8.46 -54.13
C TYR A 725 -14.67 8.87 -55.30
N GLU A 726 -14.08 9.19 -56.45
CA GLU A 726 -14.81 9.63 -57.65
C GLU A 726 -15.80 8.58 -58.17
N ASN A 727 -15.55 7.29 -57.92
CA ASN A 727 -16.39 6.18 -58.36
C ASN A 727 -17.52 5.88 -57.38
N LEU A 728 -17.23 5.92 -56.08
CA LEU A 728 -18.13 5.44 -55.02
C LEU A 728 -18.97 6.56 -54.38
N ALA A 729 -18.35 7.72 -54.13
CA ALA A 729 -19.00 8.82 -53.40
C ALA A 729 -20.31 9.31 -54.07
N PRO A 730 -20.42 9.46 -55.41
CA PRO A 730 -21.67 9.91 -56.03
C PRO A 730 -22.85 8.97 -55.77
N GLY A 731 -22.62 7.65 -55.84
CA GLY A 731 -23.63 6.63 -55.59
C GLY A 731 -24.09 6.60 -54.13
N LEU A 732 -23.14 6.69 -53.20
CA LEU A 732 -23.40 6.76 -51.77
C LEU A 732 -24.16 8.03 -51.39
N LEU A 733 -23.74 9.21 -51.87
CA LEU A 733 -24.43 10.49 -51.64
C LEU A 733 -25.89 10.46 -52.16
N SER A 734 -26.15 9.82 -53.29
CA SER A 734 -27.51 9.60 -53.80
C SER A 734 -28.37 8.74 -52.87
N ARG A 735 -27.82 7.69 -52.25
CA ARG A 735 -28.52 6.86 -51.25
C ARG A 735 -28.75 7.63 -49.94
N ILE A 736 -27.77 8.42 -49.49
CA ILE A 736 -27.88 9.29 -48.31
C ILE A 736 -29.02 10.30 -48.51
N GLY A 737 -29.07 10.98 -49.66
CA GLY A 737 -30.12 11.96 -49.97
C GLY A 737 -31.53 11.34 -49.99
N ARG A 738 -31.67 10.12 -50.53
CA ARG A 738 -32.93 9.37 -50.49
C ARG A 738 -33.36 9.06 -49.06
N ALA A 739 -32.45 8.57 -48.22
CA ALA A 739 -32.73 8.29 -46.82
C ALA A 739 -33.21 9.55 -46.06
N GLY A 740 -32.53 10.69 -46.25
CA GLY A 740 -32.92 11.97 -45.63
C GLY A 740 -34.33 12.44 -46.06
N SER A 741 -34.64 12.34 -47.36
CA SER A 741 -35.97 12.72 -47.88
C SER A 741 -37.11 11.86 -47.32
N THR A 742 -36.87 10.56 -47.12
CA THR A 742 -37.86 9.66 -46.49
C THR A 742 -38.07 9.97 -45.01
N GLU A 743 -37.03 10.46 -44.32
CA GLU A 743 -37.12 10.85 -42.91
C GLU A 743 -37.90 12.16 -42.70
N GLU A 744 -37.67 13.17 -43.53
CA GLU A 744 -38.47 14.40 -43.52
C GLU A 744 -39.94 14.14 -43.83
N ARG A 745 -40.22 13.28 -44.83
CA ARG A 745 -41.60 12.92 -45.20
C ARG A 745 -42.32 12.22 -44.06
N ALA A 746 -41.67 11.28 -43.38
CA ALA A 746 -42.27 10.59 -42.25
C ALA A 746 -42.41 11.47 -40.99
N ARG A 747 -41.57 12.50 -40.80
CA ARG A 747 -41.79 13.51 -39.74
C ARG A 747 -42.99 14.42 -40.02
N ARG A 748 -43.32 14.64 -41.29
CA ARG A 748 -44.52 15.41 -41.72
C ARG A 748 -45.81 14.58 -41.68
N GLU A 749 -45.70 13.25 -41.77
CA GLU A 749 -46.83 12.30 -41.75
C GLU A 749 -47.06 11.66 -40.35
N ALA A 750 -46.25 12.01 -39.34
CA ALA A 750 -46.45 11.57 -37.95
C ALA A 750 -47.54 12.44 -37.28
N PRO A 751 -48.56 11.84 -36.64
CA PRO A 751 -49.69 12.55 -36.04
C PRO A 751 -49.32 13.38 -34.80
#